data_AF-A0A5A5TC26-F1
#
_entry.id   AF-A0A5A5TC26-F1
#
_cell.length_a   1.000
_cell.length_b   1.000
_cell.length_c   1.000
_cell.angle_alpha   90.00
_cell.angle_beta   90.00
_cell.angle_gamma   90.00
#
_symmetry.space_group_name_H-M   'P 1'
#
loop_
_entity.id
_entity.type
_entity.pdbx_description
1 polymer ?
#
loop_
_entity_poly.entity_id
_entity_poly.type
_entity_poly.pdbx_seq_one_letter_code
_entity_poly.pdbx_strand_id
1 'polypeptide(L)'
;MQVIFAGGASGVGASCVAINIAEQWIVVDAGVRVDRAADPLPDLALLEGKDVKAIFVTHAHADHIGALPLLHRAFPSAPIFTSRATNLLMEIMLADALKIMNKRAVEEMEIPLYPATLVSSMLSRVRPIPVGESCTLTQLPGITIHTSRAGHIAGAMSLGFASEHESIVVSGDISLTPQRTVLGAVPPDLKHPDLLILESTYGARLHPNRQAEEQRMAQAVAAGLANGGHVLLPCFGLGRGQEILLLLQAAQEQGIVPVFPIYVDGLIRRVCTAYQLMPEALTPRLERQIRKGFLPFQGDNVTFVRDAKERQSIIDGPPACIIASSGMLTGGPSAWYAARLAPEPKASILITGYQDEESPGKRLLDVADHKQDVLVLDGQQVPVQCAVAKYSLSAHADGGELASYSAQLKPRRVALVHGDEDARHALVQLLEESEVLLPTNGDTLDLSARKKSRAAYAYASQPVEKPAAITESLPYGIGEGVIFNASHLEQLWSALALKPSYQVVTVRDLVTIWYGDSAIPEHALWLQDVLDDEQPYDDPFFVPVSEISEAYYVRRTQEETREERLRNLVGRIILLRTNPGAAKPVLCRSIDARDTLRVLFPRGESNDRTRFPLRALLEVIGPLPYEEGLSERETLTTSVRTARRLRRRLSAHELACACEEDTSYTLSDLCELAGVSVHALEERLAVAKLIQQHPAIFTTYDDFIDGEGLIHYGLADTWQEALAEPEQRERPDQNWILATLENYIGNPPELIRRSLDTETGNVTLTFLYPEGAWRRYHEVLDLVAEETGVTVTISSQTPLGELSSFVQKQLPEGLSSQGNPSIFNERKVIRFTCRGSCSEEAVQAAQDIVLDQTGWSLEIVGMAEPSTVPAATAPALSSGAAVNLDATSTRQPVAEHEAIVRARELLNTLAGFRKVGLEKANYTLRVRFEFPDVALQRYSASFAQLEERTGWHVVLYPVTPTQDALVAMAHSLIPDGLTVVGRPSIYWDRQTVGLLCNGSAEIEAIHEAQRQFADETAWTLEIQGLELKITSSISVAEAAHRQDKQDTHAVAGASSAAPVLEGTDGVQMVSAALEVVDIAAEEAMPRVSQPLALAKAGELLSDAQDLYQLSADPKRGNLWLHFHFPDHAREQYAERFAAITAQTGWNVELHQRVHVNALTRIARQLIPIDAHIIGKPLIFHEQQRVTFTGTGIMSSEAQEEAKRIFNEETGWQLELRIPTVEL
;
A
#
# COMPACT_ATOMS: atom_id res chain seq x y z
N MET A 1 -35.22 -18.94 -26.92
CA MET A 1 -33.80 -18.63 -27.08
C MET A 1 -33.48 -18.37 -28.55
N GLN A 2 -32.89 -17.22 -28.84
CA GLN A 2 -32.36 -16.85 -30.16
C GLN A 2 -30.92 -16.37 -29.99
N VAL A 3 -30.03 -16.70 -30.93
CA VAL A 3 -28.61 -16.29 -30.91
C VAL A 3 -28.24 -15.67 -32.24
N ILE A 4 -27.62 -14.50 -32.22
CA ILE A 4 -27.12 -13.77 -33.40
C ILE A 4 -25.59 -13.76 -33.33
N PHE A 5 -24.94 -14.23 -34.38
CA PHE A 5 -23.49 -14.24 -34.52
C PHE A 5 -23.02 -12.98 -35.26
N ALA A 6 -22.81 -11.89 -34.53
CA ALA A 6 -22.47 -10.58 -35.12
C ALA A 6 -20.99 -10.47 -35.55
N GLY A 7 -20.11 -11.31 -35.00
CA GLY A 7 -18.70 -11.40 -35.41
C GLY A 7 -17.97 -12.59 -34.80
N GLY A 8 -16.86 -12.98 -35.42
CA GLY A 8 -15.98 -14.07 -34.96
C GLY A 8 -16.53 -15.50 -35.11
N ALA A 9 -17.56 -15.75 -35.93
CA ALA A 9 -18.18 -17.08 -36.05
C ALA A 9 -17.51 -18.01 -37.07
N SER A 10 -16.97 -17.46 -38.16
CA SER A 10 -16.33 -18.21 -39.25
C SER A 10 -14.84 -17.86 -39.45
N GLY A 11 -14.24 -17.26 -38.41
CA GLY A 11 -12.83 -16.89 -38.40
C GLY A 11 -12.39 -16.46 -37.00
N VAL A 12 -11.09 -16.18 -36.87
CA VAL A 12 -10.48 -15.68 -35.62
C VAL A 12 -10.57 -14.15 -35.61
N GLY A 13 -10.94 -13.56 -34.47
CA GLY A 13 -11.04 -12.12 -34.31
C GLY A 13 -12.46 -11.54 -34.43
N ALA A 14 -12.62 -10.31 -33.94
CA ALA A 14 -13.89 -9.56 -33.95
C ALA A 14 -15.06 -10.31 -33.30
N SER A 15 -14.80 -11.05 -32.23
CA SER A 15 -15.80 -11.86 -31.52
C SER A 15 -16.93 -10.98 -30.99
N CYS A 16 -18.17 -11.34 -31.32
CA CYS A 16 -19.38 -10.68 -30.82
C CYS A 16 -20.60 -11.58 -31.02
N VAL A 17 -21.24 -11.97 -29.93
CA VAL A 17 -22.45 -12.81 -29.96
C VAL A 17 -23.56 -12.15 -29.16
N ALA A 18 -24.74 -12.00 -29.76
CA ALA A 18 -25.92 -11.52 -29.06
C ALA A 18 -26.89 -12.67 -28.78
N ILE A 19 -27.39 -12.77 -27.55
CA ILE A 19 -28.20 -13.87 -27.07
C ILE A 19 -29.51 -13.29 -26.53
N ASN A 20 -30.64 -13.78 -27.03
CA ASN A 20 -31.94 -13.59 -26.42
C ASN A 20 -32.31 -14.81 -25.59
N ILE A 21 -32.36 -14.64 -24.28
CA ILE A 21 -32.75 -15.67 -23.30
C ILE A 21 -33.77 -15.08 -22.34
N ALA A 22 -34.84 -15.81 -22.04
CA ALA A 22 -35.95 -15.31 -21.23
C ALA A 22 -36.47 -13.93 -21.72
N GLU A 23 -36.61 -13.78 -23.04
CA GLU A 23 -37.04 -12.56 -23.76
C GLU A 23 -36.11 -11.34 -23.60
N GLN A 24 -34.95 -11.50 -22.98
CA GLN A 24 -33.99 -10.43 -22.70
C GLN A 24 -32.75 -10.58 -23.58
N TRP A 25 -32.30 -9.47 -24.20
CA TRP A 25 -31.09 -9.45 -25.02
C TRP A 25 -29.86 -9.15 -24.17
N ILE A 26 -28.84 -10.00 -24.32
CA ILE A 26 -27.50 -9.79 -23.78
C ILE A 26 -26.48 -9.90 -24.92
N VAL A 27 -25.34 -9.24 -24.78
CA VAL A 27 -24.22 -9.34 -25.73
C VAL A 27 -22.99 -9.88 -25.00
N VAL A 28 -22.29 -10.82 -25.62
CA VAL A 28 -21.03 -11.37 -25.12
C VAL A 28 -19.91 -10.99 -26.09
N ASP A 29 -18.92 -10.27 -25.56
CA ASP A 29 -17.76 -9.72 -26.26
C ASP A 29 -18.10 -8.74 -27.40
N ALA A 30 -17.13 -7.87 -27.72
CA ALA A 30 -17.13 -6.99 -28.87
C ALA A 30 -15.69 -6.68 -29.27
N GLY A 31 -15.13 -7.51 -30.14
CA GLY A 31 -13.75 -7.45 -30.57
C GLY A 31 -13.43 -6.60 -31.79
N VAL A 32 -12.15 -6.44 -32.08
CA VAL A 32 -11.62 -5.99 -33.37
C VAL A 32 -10.60 -7.01 -33.86
N ARG A 33 -10.61 -7.34 -35.15
CA ARG A 33 -9.46 -7.99 -35.78
C ARG A 33 -8.56 -6.90 -36.36
N VAL A 34 -7.30 -6.84 -35.92
CA VAL A 34 -6.35 -5.83 -36.42
C VAL A 34 -5.76 -6.33 -37.73
N ASP A 35 -6.22 -5.77 -38.85
CA ASP A 35 -5.82 -6.11 -40.21
C ASP A 35 -5.50 -4.83 -41.00
N ARG A 36 -4.37 -4.82 -41.71
CA ARG A 36 -3.90 -3.66 -42.50
C ARG A 36 -4.86 -3.25 -43.60
N ALA A 37 -5.79 -4.10 -44.02
CA ALA A 37 -6.71 -3.78 -45.11
C ALA A 37 -7.98 -3.04 -44.67
N ALA A 38 -8.63 -3.43 -43.56
CA ALA A 38 -9.96 -2.92 -43.20
C ALA A 38 -10.38 -3.04 -41.73
N ASP A 39 -9.51 -3.48 -40.79
CA ASP A 39 -9.83 -3.76 -39.38
C ASP A 39 -11.27 -4.31 -39.15
N PRO A 40 -11.55 -5.60 -39.45
CA PRO A 40 -12.90 -6.15 -39.36
C PRO A 40 -13.58 -5.88 -38.02
N LEU A 41 -14.79 -5.33 -38.08
CA LEU A 41 -15.64 -5.02 -36.93
C LEU A 41 -16.86 -5.96 -36.89
N PRO A 42 -17.43 -6.21 -35.70
CA PRO A 42 -18.73 -6.83 -35.57
C PRO A 42 -19.82 -6.03 -36.30
N ASP A 43 -20.76 -6.73 -36.94
CA ASP A 43 -21.92 -6.08 -37.56
C ASP A 43 -22.96 -5.70 -36.50
N LEU A 44 -22.77 -4.54 -35.88
CA LEU A 44 -23.66 -4.01 -34.85
C LEU A 44 -25.04 -3.61 -35.41
N ALA A 45 -25.21 -3.48 -36.73
CA ALA A 45 -26.51 -3.17 -37.32
C ALA A 45 -27.54 -4.29 -37.09
N LEU A 46 -27.07 -5.54 -36.93
CA LEU A 46 -27.91 -6.69 -36.58
C LEU A 46 -28.59 -6.57 -35.21
N LEU A 47 -28.07 -5.68 -34.35
CA LEU A 47 -28.59 -5.40 -33.02
C LEU A 47 -29.51 -4.17 -32.99
N GLU A 48 -29.72 -3.49 -34.12
CA GLU A 48 -30.60 -2.34 -34.19
C GLU A 48 -32.04 -2.72 -33.81
N GLY A 49 -32.66 -1.93 -32.93
CA GLY A 49 -33.99 -2.19 -32.39
C GLY A 49 -34.07 -3.32 -31.34
N LYS A 50 -32.94 -3.92 -30.94
CA LYS A 50 -32.88 -4.85 -29.81
C LYS A 50 -32.64 -4.10 -28.50
N ASP A 51 -33.40 -4.43 -27.47
CA ASP A 51 -33.25 -3.85 -26.13
C ASP A 51 -32.21 -4.64 -25.32
N VAL A 52 -30.93 -4.30 -25.56
CA VAL A 52 -29.78 -4.94 -24.88
C VAL A 52 -29.73 -4.53 -23.41
N LYS A 53 -29.95 -5.50 -22.52
CA LYS A 53 -30.02 -5.31 -21.06
C LYS A 53 -28.67 -5.33 -20.36
N ALA A 54 -27.71 -6.09 -20.90
CA ALA A 54 -26.39 -6.24 -20.31
C ALA A 54 -25.37 -6.69 -21.37
N ILE A 55 -24.12 -6.31 -21.16
CA ILE A 55 -22.98 -6.75 -21.95
C ILE A 55 -22.06 -7.55 -21.03
N PHE A 56 -21.52 -8.67 -21.49
CA PHE A 56 -20.54 -9.48 -20.76
C PHE A 56 -19.25 -9.59 -21.56
N VAL A 57 -18.12 -9.58 -20.86
CA VAL A 57 -16.80 -9.71 -21.49
C VAL A 57 -16.09 -10.94 -20.92
N THR A 58 -15.66 -11.85 -21.79
CA THR A 58 -14.97 -13.07 -21.40
C THR A 58 -13.55 -12.77 -20.91
N HIS A 59 -12.78 -11.96 -21.64
CA HIS A 59 -11.41 -11.59 -21.32
C HIS A 59 -10.91 -10.35 -22.08
N ALA A 60 -9.72 -9.86 -21.74
CA ALA A 60 -9.22 -8.54 -22.16
C ALA A 60 -8.40 -8.50 -23.47
N HIS A 61 -8.46 -9.52 -24.34
CA HIS A 61 -7.79 -9.44 -25.64
C HIS A 61 -8.54 -8.56 -26.64
N ALA A 62 -7.82 -7.93 -27.57
CA ALA A 62 -8.37 -6.93 -28.49
C ALA A 62 -9.48 -7.48 -29.40
N ASP A 63 -9.40 -8.76 -29.75
CA ASP A 63 -10.43 -9.54 -30.45
C ASP A 63 -11.69 -9.86 -29.64
N HIS A 64 -11.73 -9.45 -28.37
CA HIS A 64 -12.91 -9.56 -27.49
C HIS A 64 -13.36 -8.21 -26.91
N ILE A 65 -12.47 -7.21 -26.79
CA ILE A 65 -12.80 -5.88 -26.23
C ILE A 65 -12.61 -4.70 -27.18
N GLY A 66 -11.97 -4.90 -28.35
CA GLY A 66 -11.55 -3.82 -29.23
C GLY A 66 -12.69 -2.95 -29.77
N ALA A 67 -13.87 -3.52 -30.00
CA ALA A 67 -15.06 -2.80 -30.48
C ALA A 67 -16.04 -2.47 -29.35
N LEU A 68 -15.71 -2.80 -28.10
CA LEU A 68 -16.56 -2.54 -26.95
C LEU A 68 -16.93 -1.05 -26.78
N PRO A 69 -16.03 -0.06 -27.05
CA PRO A 69 -16.43 1.35 -27.06
C PRO A 69 -17.52 1.67 -28.11
N LEU A 70 -17.50 1.00 -29.27
CA LEU A 70 -18.52 1.17 -30.31
C LEU A 70 -19.86 0.55 -29.89
N LEU A 71 -19.83 -0.63 -29.24
CA LEU A 71 -21.00 -1.26 -28.67
C LEU A 71 -21.62 -0.39 -27.56
N HIS A 72 -20.80 0.17 -26.67
CA HIS A 72 -21.26 1.13 -25.65
C HIS A 72 -21.90 2.38 -26.27
N ARG A 73 -21.37 2.89 -27.38
CA ARG A 73 -22.01 4.01 -28.10
C ARG A 73 -23.40 3.64 -28.63
N ALA A 74 -23.58 2.41 -29.10
CA ALA A 74 -24.88 1.92 -29.58
C ALA A 74 -25.86 1.67 -28.42
N PHE A 75 -25.37 1.23 -27.26
CA PHE A 75 -26.17 0.89 -26.08
C PHE A 75 -25.64 1.56 -24.80
N PRO A 76 -25.75 2.90 -24.68
CA PRO A 76 -25.07 3.68 -23.63
C PRO A 76 -25.59 3.45 -22.20
N SER A 77 -26.76 2.83 -22.07
CA SER A 77 -27.39 2.46 -20.80
C SER A 77 -27.07 1.04 -20.34
N ALA A 78 -26.53 0.18 -21.22
CA ALA A 78 -26.26 -1.20 -20.86
C ALA A 78 -25.02 -1.30 -19.95
N PRO A 79 -25.10 -1.90 -18.76
CA PRO A 79 -23.93 -2.18 -17.94
C PRO A 79 -23.05 -3.24 -18.59
N ILE A 80 -21.75 -3.16 -18.32
CA ILE A 80 -20.75 -4.08 -18.86
C ILE A 80 -20.19 -4.92 -17.72
N PHE A 81 -20.36 -6.23 -17.76
CA PHE A 81 -19.92 -7.16 -16.72
C PHE A 81 -18.64 -7.89 -17.15
N THR A 82 -17.62 -7.84 -16.28
CA THR A 82 -16.30 -8.43 -16.51
C THR A 82 -15.82 -9.12 -15.23
N SER A 83 -14.79 -9.97 -15.28
CA SER A 83 -14.06 -10.30 -14.04
C SER A 83 -13.26 -9.07 -13.57
N ARG A 84 -12.92 -9.00 -12.28
CA ARG A 84 -12.09 -7.90 -11.72
C ARG A 84 -10.77 -7.74 -12.47
N ALA A 85 -10.09 -8.86 -12.73
CA ALA A 85 -8.84 -8.85 -13.49
C ALA A 85 -9.02 -8.38 -14.94
N THR A 86 -10.08 -8.83 -15.62
CA THR A 86 -10.39 -8.37 -16.99
C THR A 86 -10.68 -6.87 -17.03
N ASN A 87 -11.37 -6.30 -16.04
CA ASN A 87 -11.60 -4.84 -15.94
C ASN A 87 -10.28 -4.04 -15.95
N LEU A 88 -9.36 -4.38 -15.04
CA LEU A 88 -8.06 -3.71 -14.92
C LEU A 88 -7.21 -3.87 -16.19
N LEU A 89 -7.21 -5.07 -16.77
CA LEU A 89 -6.46 -5.34 -17.99
C LEU A 89 -7.05 -4.63 -19.20
N MET A 90 -8.38 -4.54 -19.29
CA MET A 90 -9.08 -3.85 -20.37
C MET A 90 -8.70 -2.36 -20.43
N GLU A 91 -8.57 -1.70 -19.28
CA GLU A 91 -8.11 -0.30 -19.23
C GLU A 91 -6.70 -0.14 -19.83
N ILE A 92 -5.78 -1.04 -19.47
CA ILE A 92 -4.41 -1.04 -19.99
C ILE A 92 -4.39 -1.28 -21.50
N MET A 93 -5.17 -2.26 -21.96
CA MET A 93 -5.24 -2.69 -23.36
C MET A 93 -5.89 -1.61 -24.25
N LEU A 94 -6.99 -1.00 -23.81
CA LEU A 94 -7.66 0.06 -24.57
C LEU A 94 -6.85 1.36 -24.60
N ALA A 95 -6.13 1.68 -23.53
CA ALA A 95 -5.20 2.81 -23.52
C ALA A 95 -4.05 2.62 -24.52
N ASP A 96 -3.52 1.40 -24.64
CA ASP A 96 -2.49 1.07 -25.64
C ASP A 96 -3.07 1.11 -27.06
N ALA A 97 -4.28 0.58 -27.26
CA ALA A 97 -4.99 0.66 -28.55
C ALA A 97 -5.21 2.11 -29.00
N LEU A 98 -5.67 3.00 -28.11
CA LEU A 98 -5.81 4.44 -28.39
C LEU A 98 -4.47 5.09 -28.77
N LYS A 99 -3.38 4.73 -28.09
CA LYS A 99 -2.05 5.22 -28.42
C LYS A 99 -1.62 4.80 -29.84
N ILE A 100 -1.88 3.55 -30.22
CA ILE A 100 -1.59 3.03 -31.56
C ILE A 100 -2.46 3.73 -32.62
N MET A 101 -3.77 3.85 -32.39
CA MET A 101 -4.69 4.54 -33.30
C MET A 101 -4.32 6.00 -33.49
N ASN A 102 -4.01 6.74 -32.42
CA ASN A 102 -3.57 8.12 -32.52
C ASN A 102 -2.25 8.27 -33.28
N LYS A 103 -1.35 7.29 -33.14
CA LYS A 103 -0.10 7.27 -33.91
C LYS A 103 -0.39 7.12 -35.41
N ARG A 104 -1.22 6.15 -35.80
CA ARG A 104 -1.64 5.96 -37.21
C ARG A 104 -2.41 7.17 -37.73
N ALA A 105 -3.22 7.83 -36.90
CA ALA A 105 -3.93 9.04 -37.29
C ALA A 105 -2.99 10.20 -37.67
N VAL A 106 -1.84 10.29 -37.00
CA VAL A 106 -0.82 11.30 -37.30
C VAL A 106 0.10 10.86 -38.45
N GLU A 107 0.56 9.61 -38.46
CA GLU A 107 1.56 9.11 -39.41
C GLU A 107 0.94 8.71 -40.76
N GLU A 108 -0.27 8.15 -40.75
CA GLU A 108 -0.93 7.50 -41.89
C GLU A 108 -2.23 8.23 -42.30
N MET A 109 -2.61 9.29 -41.60
CA MET A 109 -3.86 10.05 -41.78
C MET A 109 -5.13 9.18 -41.65
N GLU A 110 -5.06 8.11 -40.86
CA GLU A 110 -6.22 7.27 -40.54
C GLU A 110 -7.12 7.91 -39.48
N ILE A 111 -8.43 7.65 -39.54
CA ILE A 111 -9.35 8.14 -38.50
C ILE A 111 -9.38 7.09 -37.38
N PRO A 112 -9.12 7.45 -36.11
CA PRO A 112 -9.27 6.53 -34.99
C PRO A 112 -10.69 5.94 -34.94
N LEU A 113 -10.81 4.64 -34.66
CA LEU A 113 -12.10 3.95 -34.56
C LEU A 113 -13.04 4.62 -33.53
N TYR A 114 -12.46 5.12 -32.43
CA TYR A 114 -13.18 5.83 -31.38
C TYR A 114 -12.27 6.81 -30.62
N PRO A 115 -12.83 7.88 -30.04
CA PRO A 115 -12.08 8.82 -29.22
C PRO A 115 -11.86 8.31 -27.79
N ALA A 116 -10.86 8.86 -27.10
CA ALA A 116 -10.56 8.52 -25.70
C ALA A 116 -11.75 8.78 -24.74
N THR A 117 -12.54 9.82 -25.01
CA THR A 117 -13.74 10.15 -24.22
C THR A 117 -14.79 9.03 -24.23
N LEU A 118 -14.91 8.30 -25.34
CA LEU A 118 -15.82 7.16 -25.44
C LEU A 118 -15.33 5.98 -24.60
N VAL A 119 -14.01 5.76 -24.56
CA VAL A 119 -13.40 4.73 -23.69
C VAL A 119 -13.63 5.08 -22.23
N SER A 120 -13.39 6.32 -21.81
CA SER A 120 -13.65 6.76 -20.43
C SER A 120 -15.12 6.59 -20.03
N SER A 121 -16.06 6.96 -20.90
CA SER A 121 -17.49 6.77 -20.66
C SER A 121 -17.92 5.30 -20.66
N MET A 122 -17.27 4.46 -21.45
CA MET A 122 -17.54 3.01 -21.46
C MET A 122 -17.02 2.38 -20.18
N LEU A 123 -15.77 2.70 -19.79
CA LEU A 123 -15.17 2.19 -18.57
C LEU A 123 -16.04 2.52 -17.36
N SER A 124 -16.70 3.69 -17.29
CA SER A 124 -17.61 4.04 -16.18
C SER A 124 -18.85 3.14 -16.05
N ARG A 125 -19.19 2.34 -17.07
CA ARG A 125 -20.27 1.35 -17.04
C ARG A 125 -19.81 -0.06 -16.66
N VAL A 126 -18.51 -0.28 -16.51
CA VAL A 126 -17.94 -1.60 -16.23
C VAL A 126 -18.15 -1.97 -14.76
N ARG A 127 -18.59 -3.20 -14.51
CA ARG A 127 -18.90 -3.77 -13.21
C ARG A 127 -18.25 -5.16 -13.09
N PRO A 128 -17.49 -5.44 -12.02
CA PRO A 128 -16.93 -6.77 -11.82
C PRO A 128 -18.01 -7.79 -11.41
N ILE A 129 -17.86 -9.04 -11.84
CA ILE A 129 -18.64 -10.20 -11.40
C ILE A 129 -17.70 -11.29 -10.84
N PRO A 130 -18.16 -12.11 -9.87
CA PRO A 130 -17.37 -13.19 -9.31
C PRO A 130 -17.00 -14.22 -10.38
N VAL A 131 -15.88 -14.93 -10.20
CA VAL A 131 -15.43 -16.03 -11.07
C VAL A 131 -15.48 -17.34 -10.29
N GLY A 132 -16.14 -18.35 -10.84
CA GLY A 132 -16.28 -19.66 -10.19
C GLY A 132 -17.51 -19.79 -9.29
N GLU A 133 -18.41 -18.80 -9.33
CA GLU A 133 -19.64 -18.77 -8.55
C GLU A 133 -20.84 -18.50 -9.47
N SER A 134 -22.04 -18.74 -8.94
CA SER A 134 -23.29 -18.39 -9.64
C SER A 134 -23.92 -17.17 -9.00
N CYS A 135 -24.38 -16.21 -9.80
CA CYS A 135 -25.01 -14.99 -9.32
C CYS A 135 -26.24 -14.61 -10.14
N THR A 136 -27.04 -13.68 -9.61
CA THR A 136 -28.16 -13.05 -10.31
C THR A 136 -27.94 -11.53 -10.34
N LEU A 137 -28.46 -10.88 -11.38
CA LEU A 137 -28.32 -9.44 -11.58
C LEU A 137 -29.71 -8.79 -11.64
N THR A 138 -29.86 -7.62 -11.04
CA THR A 138 -31.12 -6.87 -11.06
C THR A 138 -31.54 -6.45 -12.46
N GLN A 139 -30.59 -6.27 -13.38
CA GLN A 139 -30.84 -5.95 -14.78
C GLN A 139 -31.32 -7.16 -15.60
N LEU A 140 -31.16 -8.37 -15.09
CA LEU A 140 -31.50 -9.63 -15.76
C LEU A 140 -32.39 -10.53 -14.88
N PRO A 141 -33.61 -10.09 -14.54
CA PRO A 141 -34.52 -10.89 -13.72
C PRO A 141 -34.81 -12.25 -14.38
N GLY A 142 -34.79 -13.31 -13.55
CA GLY A 142 -35.07 -14.68 -14.01
C GLY A 142 -33.93 -15.38 -14.75
N ILE A 143 -32.74 -14.76 -14.84
CA ILE A 143 -31.53 -15.35 -15.40
C ILE A 143 -30.49 -15.54 -14.30
N THR A 144 -30.00 -16.77 -14.15
CA THR A 144 -28.85 -17.10 -13.31
C THR A 144 -27.60 -17.16 -14.19
N ILE A 145 -26.54 -16.50 -13.73
CA ILE A 145 -25.25 -16.43 -14.43
C ILE A 145 -24.28 -17.34 -13.69
N HIS A 146 -23.67 -18.26 -14.42
CA HIS A 146 -22.65 -19.18 -13.92
C HIS A 146 -21.31 -18.76 -14.51
N THR A 147 -20.37 -18.32 -13.69
CA THR A 147 -19.04 -17.96 -14.17
C THR A 147 -18.05 -19.04 -13.79
N SER A 148 -17.04 -19.24 -14.62
CA SER A 148 -15.94 -20.17 -14.32
C SER A 148 -14.66 -19.71 -14.98
N ARG A 149 -13.52 -20.12 -14.45
CA ARG A 149 -12.22 -19.75 -15.04
C ARG A 149 -12.03 -20.41 -16.40
N ALA A 150 -11.56 -19.65 -17.37
CA ALA A 150 -11.26 -20.12 -18.71
C ALA A 150 -9.80 -20.57 -18.89
N GLY A 151 -8.89 -20.17 -17.98
CA GLY A 151 -7.49 -20.61 -17.97
C GLY A 151 -6.60 -20.11 -19.13
N HIS A 152 -7.13 -19.22 -19.97
CA HIS A 152 -6.44 -18.61 -21.10
C HIS A 152 -5.48 -17.49 -20.68
N ILE A 153 -5.99 -16.45 -20.02
CA ILE A 153 -5.24 -15.33 -19.41
C ILE A 153 -5.80 -14.98 -18.03
N ALA A 154 -5.11 -14.12 -17.27
CA ALA A 154 -5.59 -13.69 -15.95
C ALA A 154 -6.96 -13.00 -16.09
N GLY A 155 -7.94 -13.45 -15.32
CA GLY A 155 -9.31 -12.96 -15.37
C GLY A 155 -10.20 -13.54 -16.46
N ALA A 156 -9.68 -14.37 -17.36
CA ALA A 156 -10.50 -14.99 -18.41
C ALA A 156 -11.55 -15.92 -17.80
N MET A 157 -12.81 -15.77 -18.25
CA MET A 157 -13.93 -16.54 -17.76
C MET A 157 -14.84 -17.08 -18.86
N SER A 158 -15.35 -18.29 -18.65
CA SER A 158 -16.47 -18.86 -19.40
C SER A 158 -17.78 -18.51 -18.70
N LEU A 159 -18.80 -18.20 -19.50
CA LEU A 159 -20.07 -17.64 -19.05
C LEU A 159 -21.23 -18.59 -19.37
N GLY A 160 -21.94 -19.05 -18.35
CA GLY A 160 -23.19 -19.78 -18.47
C GLY A 160 -24.37 -18.88 -18.12
N PHE A 161 -25.44 -18.96 -18.91
CA PHE A 161 -26.71 -18.27 -18.65
C PHE A 161 -27.82 -19.31 -18.59
N ALA A 162 -28.58 -19.32 -17.49
CA ALA A 162 -29.66 -20.25 -17.27
C ALA A 162 -30.95 -19.52 -16.89
N SER A 163 -32.05 -19.91 -17.52
CA SER A 163 -33.42 -19.55 -17.14
C SER A 163 -34.20 -20.81 -16.75
N GLU A 164 -35.49 -20.70 -16.45
CA GLU A 164 -36.33 -21.85 -16.12
C GLU A 164 -36.37 -22.93 -17.23
N HIS A 165 -36.19 -22.53 -18.49
CA HIS A 165 -36.44 -23.41 -19.64
C HIS A 165 -35.30 -23.49 -20.65
N GLU A 166 -34.31 -22.61 -20.54
CA GLU A 166 -33.27 -22.41 -21.55
C GLU A 166 -31.94 -22.20 -20.87
N SER A 167 -30.89 -22.82 -21.41
CA SER A 167 -29.53 -22.68 -20.89
C SER A 167 -28.49 -22.64 -22.00
N ILE A 168 -27.49 -21.77 -21.83
CA ILE A 168 -26.42 -21.56 -22.81
C ILE A 168 -25.10 -21.32 -22.12
N VAL A 169 -24.01 -21.84 -22.68
CA VAL A 169 -22.64 -21.57 -22.23
C VAL A 169 -21.85 -20.94 -23.38
N VAL A 170 -21.10 -19.88 -23.08
CA VAL A 170 -20.11 -19.27 -23.97
C VAL A 170 -18.74 -19.51 -23.35
N SER A 171 -17.88 -20.27 -24.03
CA SER A 171 -16.56 -20.63 -23.51
C SER A 171 -15.63 -19.42 -23.37
N GLY A 172 -15.72 -18.46 -24.32
CA GLY A 172 -14.60 -17.57 -24.62
C GLY A 172 -13.40 -18.37 -25.13
N ASP A 173 -12.21 -17.80 -25.01
CA ASP A 173 -10.96 -18.54 -25.23
C ASP A 173 -10.57 -19.29 -23.97
N ILE A 174 -10.30 -20.60 -24.09
CA ILE A 174 -10.06 -21.52 -22.99
C ILE A 174 -8.75 -22.29 -23.15
N SER A 175 -8.11 -22.63 -22.02
CA SER A 175 -6.99 -23.57 -21.97
C SER A 175 -7.11 -24.46 -20.75
N LEU A 176 -7.24 -25.77 -20.96
CA LEU A 176 -7.40 -26.75 -19.88
C LEU A 176 -6.08 -27.04 -19.18
N THR A 177 -4.96 -26.96 -19.91
CA THR A 177 -3.63 -27.10 -19.34
C THR A 177 -3.29 -25.91 -18.42
N PRO A 178 -2.96 -26.15 -17.14
CA PRO A 178 -2.49 -25.10 -16.23
C PRO A 178 -1.20 -24.45 -16.73
N GLN A 179 -1.14 -23.13 -16.57
CA GLN A 179 0.00 -22.29 -16.93
C GLN A 179 0.72 -21.83 -15.66
N ARG A 180 1.90 -21.21 -15.78
CA ARG A 180 2.63 -20.67 -14.63
C ARG A 180 1.89 -19.47 -14.02
N THR A 181 1.28 -18.66 -14.88
CA THR A 181 0.51 -17.47 -14.52
C THR A 181 -0.91 -17.77 -14.05
N VAL A 182 -1.63 -18.69 -14.72
CA VAL A 182 -3.04 -18.99 -14.46
C VAL A 182 -3.35 -20.48 -14.40
N LEU A 183 -4.38 -20.85 -13.64
CA LEU A 183 -4.89 -22.23 -13.58
C LEU A 183 -5.66 -22.61 -14.85
N GLY A 184 -5.78 -23.92 -15.13
CA GLY A 184 -6.53 -24.42 -16.28
C GLY A 184 -8.04 -24.18 -16.20
N ALA A 185 -8.68 -24.20 -17.36
CA ALA A 185 -10.12 -24.01 -17.53
C ALA A 185 -10.93 -25.02 -16.72
N VAL A 186 -12.07 -24.57 -16.19
CA VAL A 186 -13.10 -25.43 -15.60
C VAL A 186 -14.42 -25.01 -16.22
N PRO A 187 -15.27 -25.93 -16.70
CA PRO A 187 -16.58 -25.57 -17.22
C PRO A 187 -17.47 -24.92 -16.14
N PRO A 188 -18.40 -24.01 -16.51
CA PRO A 188 -19.41 -23.52 -15.58
C PRO A 188 -20.20 -24.66 -14.96
N ASP A 189 -20.69 -24.46 -13.74
CA ASP A 189 -21.56 -25.43 -13.06
C ASP A 189 -22.98 -25.41 -13.63
N LEU A 190 -23.08 -25.78 -14.91
CA LEU A 190 -24.30 -25.82 -15.70
C LEU A 190 -24.26 -27.08 -16.57
N LYS A 191 -24.85 -28.17 -16.07
CA LYS A 191 -24.90 -29.45 -16.77
C LYS A 191 -25.99 -29.44 -17.84
N HIS A 192 -25.70 -30.08 -18.97
CA HIS A 192 -26.61 -30.26 -20.10
C HIS A 192 -27.18 -28.95 -20.69
N PRO A 193 -26.34 -27.95 -21.03
CA PRO A 193 -26.85 -26.73 -21.62
C PRO A 193 -27.50 -27.01 -22.98
N ASP A 194 -28.55 -26.26 -23.33
CA ASP A 194 -29.20 -26.39 -24.65
C ASP A 194 -28.26 -26.02 -25.79
N LEU A 195 -27.33 -25.08 -25.55
CA LEU A 195 -26.30 -24.67 -26.49
C LEU A 195 -24.97 -24.38 -25.78
N LEU A 196 -23.88 -24.89 -26.32
CA LEU A 196 -22.52 -24.47 -25.99
C LEU A 196 -21.94 -23.72 -27.20
N ILE A 197 -21.53 -22.47 -27.02
CA ILE A 197 -20.72 -21.72 -27.97
C ILE A 197 -19.26 -21.93 -27.57
N LEU A 198 -18.52 -22.65 -28.42
CA LEU A 198 -17.16 -23.11 -28.14
C LEU A 198 -16.17 -22.51 -29.14
N GLU A 199 -15.03 -22.01 -28.65
CA GLU A 199 -13.92 -21.62 -29.52
C GLU A 199 -13.37 -22.81 -30.31
N SER A 200 -12.71 -22.54 -31.43
CA SER A 200 -12.17 -23.59 -32.30
C SER A 200 -10.78 -23.30 -32.84
N THR A 201 -10.04 -22.37 -32.20
CA THR A 201 -8.73 -21.87 -32.65
C THR A 201 -7.73 -22.98 -33.01
N TYR A 202 -7.67 -24.04 -32.19
CA TYR A 202 -6.75 -25.18 -32.37
C TYR A 202 -7.48 -26.51 -32.60
N GLY A 203 -8.72 -26.48 -33.10
CA GLY A 203 -9.53 -27.69 -33.31
C GLY A 203 -8.89 -28.79 -34.18
N ALA A 204 -8.05 -28.41 -35.15
CA ALA A 204 -7.32 -29.33 -36.02
C ALA A 204 -5.91 -29.69 -35.55
N ARG A 205 -5.49 -29.25 -34.35
CA ARG A 205 -4.12 -29.42 -33.86
C ARG A 205 -4.09 -30.22 -32.56
N LEU A 206 -2.93 -30.81 -32.30
CA LEU A 206 -2.58 -31.43 -31.02
C LEU A 206 -1.35 -30.71 -30.48
N HIS A 207 -1.38 -30.34 -29.21
CA HIS A 207 -0.23 -29.67 -28.61
C HIS A 207 0.90 -30.67 -28.34
N PRO A 208 2.17 -30.26 -28.57
CA PRO A 208 3.30 -31.04 -28.07
C PRO A 208 3.32 -31.03 -26.53
N ASN A 209 4.10 -31.95 -25.93
CA ASN A 209 4.30 -31.93 -24.49
C ASN A 209 4.85 -30.57 -24.04
N ARG A 210 4.06 -29.82 -23.26
CA ARG A 210 4.38 -28.45 -22.86
C ARG A 210 5.74 -28.37 -22.17
N GLN A 211 6.01 -29.25 -21.19
CA GLN A 211 7.26 -29.24 -20.44
C GLN A 211 8.49 -29.44 -21.33
N ALA A 212 8.40 -30.35 -22.32
CA ALA A 212 9.46 -30.56 -23.30
C ALA A 212 9.70 -29.30 -24.15
N GLU A 213 8.63 -28.61 -24.58
CA GLU A 213 8.77 -27.36 -25.34
C GLU A 213 9.30 -26.20 -24.51
N GLU A 214 8.90 -26.09 -23.24
CA GLU A 214 9.45 -25.09 -22.31
C GLU A 214 10.97 -25.27 -22.16
N GLN A 215 11.41 -26.52 -21.98
CA GLN A 215 12.82 -26.84 -21.86
C GLN A 215 13.58 -26.59 -23.17
N ARG A 216 13.01 -26.98 -24.32
CA ARG A 216 13.62 -26.76 -25.65
C ARG A 216 13.81 -25.27 -25.91
N MET A 217 12.82 -24.44 -25.57
CA MET A 217 12.90 -22.99 -25.72
C MET A 217 13.98 -22.40 -24.80
N ALA A 218 13.99 -22.75 -23.51
CA ALA A 218 14.97 -22.23 -22.56
C ALA A 218 16.40 -22.58 -23.00
N GLN A 219 16.64 -23.83 -23.44
CA GLN A 219 17.93 -24.27 -23.95
C GLN A 219 18.35 -23.53 -25.22
N ALA A 220 17.40 -23.24 -26.13
CA ALA A 220 17.69 -22.47 -27.32
C ALA A 220 18.07 -21.01 -27.01
N VAL A 221 17.43 -20.39 -26.01
CA VAL A 221 17.83 -19.07 -25.52
C VAL A 221 19.27 -19.13 -24.99
N ALA A 222 19.58 -20.09 -24.12
CA ALA A 222 20.92 -20.24 -23.57
C ALA A 222 21.99 -20.48 -24.66
N ALA A 223 21.68 -21.29 -25.67
CA ALA A 223 22.58 -21.57 -26.78
C ALA A 223 22.82 -20.33 -27.67
N GLY A 224 21.77 -19.56 -27.98
CA GLY A 224 21.89 -18.30 -28.73
C GLY A 224 22.79 -17.28 -28.02
N LEU A 225 22.62 -17.14 -26.71
CA LEU A 225 23.46 -16.28 -25.88
C LEU A 225 24.91 -16.77 -25.80
N ALA A 226 25.13 -18.08 -25.65
CA ALA A 226 26.47 -18.68 -25.63
C ALA A 226 27.22 -18.48 -26.96
N ASN A 227 26.51 -18.38 -28.08
CA ASN A 227 27.08 -18.05 -29.39
C ASN A 227 27.43 -16.56 -29.55
N GLY A 228 27.19 -15.75 -28.52
CA GLY A 228 27.59 -14.35 -28.47
C GLY A 228 26.65 -13.39 -29.20
N GLY A 229 25.37 -13.74 -29.37
CA GLY A 229 24.36 -12.85 -29.96
C GLY A 229 23.12 -12.70 -29.08
N HIS A 230 22.37 -11.62 -29.30
CA HIS A 230 21.11 -11.39 -28.58
C HIS A 230 20.02 -12.36 -29.03
N VAL A 231 19.12 -12.69 -28.11
CA VAL A 231 17.96 -13.54 -28.39
C VAL A 231 16.69 -12.74 -28.18
N LEU A 232 15.85 -12.60 -29.21
CA LEU A 232 14.56 -11.94 -29.16
C LEU A 232 13.42 -12.96 -29.07
N LEU A 233 12.55 -12.78 -28.10
CA LEU A 233 11.29 -13.49 -27.92
C LEU A 233 10.13 -12.50 -28.15
N PRO A 234 9.61 -12.37 -29.39
CA PRO A 234 8.42 -11.57 -29.62
C PRO A 234 7.20 -12.29 -29.05
N CYS A 235 6.45 -11.59 -28.20
CA CYS A 235 5.23 -12.13 -27.60
C CYS A 235 4.15 -11.07 -27.38
N PHE A 236 2.90 -11.52 -27.22
CA PHE A 236 1.81 -10.63 -26.86
C PHE A 236 2.05 -9.99 -25.49
N GLY A 237 1.63 -8.72 -25.35
CA GLY A 237 1.79 -7.94 -24.13
C GLY A 237 1.08 -8.53 -22.92
N LEU A 238 -0.06 -9.18 -23.18
CA LEU A 238 -0.92 -9.84 -22.22
C LEU A 238 -0.81 -11.37 -22.35
N GLY A 239 -0.71 -12.07 -21.21
CA GLY A 239 -0.59 -13.52 -21.12
C GLY A 239 0.82 -14.05 -21.43
N ARG A 240 1.20 -14.07 -22.71
CA ARG A 240 2.40 -14.81 -23.17
C ARG A 240 3.71 -14.26 -22.61
N GLY A 241 3.87 -12.93 -22.56
CA GLY A 241 5.10 -12.31 -22.07
C GLY A 241 5.38 -12.63 -20.60
N GLN A 242 4.34 -12.63 -19.76
CA GLN A 242 4.44 -12.99 -18.34
C GLN A 242 4.80 -14.47 -18.18
N GLU A 243 4.19 -15.34 -18.99
CA GLU A 243 4.45 -16.79 -18.95
C GLU A 243 5.90 -17.14 -19.31
N ILE A 244 6.43 -16.55 -20.40
CA ILE A 244 7.81 -16.78 -20.84
C ILE A 244 8.82 -16.29 -19.80
N LEU A 245 8.56 -15.14 -19.18
CA LEU A 245 9.43 -14.60 -18.15
C LEU A 245 9.55 -15.56 -16.96
N LEU A 246 8.42 -16.02 -16.41
CA LEU A 246 8.41 -16.97 -15.30
C LEU A 246 9.01 -18.34 -15.66
N LEU A 247 8.85 -18.76 -16.92
CA LEU A 247 9.45 -19.98 -17.44
C LEU A 247 10.98 -19.88 -17.42
N LEU A 248 11.55 -18.79 -17.96
CA LEU A 248 13.00 -18.60 -18.00
C LEU A 248 13.59 -18.44 -16.60
N GLN A 249 12.94 -17.69 -15.71
CA GLN A 249 13.35 -17.57 -14.32
C GLN A 249 13.38 -18.94 -13.63
N ALA A 250 12.33 -19.75 -13.79
CA ALA A 250 12.29 -21.09 -13.21
C ALA A 250 13.35 -22.02 -13.80
N ALA A 251 13.62 -21.94 -15.10
CA ALA A 251 14.67 -22.74 -15.75
C ALA A 251 16.07 -22.35 -15.22
N GLN A 252 16.30 -21.08 -14.93
CA GLN A 252 17.54 -20.59 -14.30
C GLN A 252 17.64 -21.03 -12.82
N GLU A 253 16.56 -20.90 -12.05
CA GLU A 253 16.48 -21.34 -10.65
C GLU A 253 16.75 -22.84 -10.49
N GLN A 254 16.26 -23.65 -11.44
CA GLN A 254 16.43 -25.11 -11.46
C GLN A 254 17.79 -25.55 -12.04
N GLY A 255 18.62 -24.61 -12.52
CA GLY A 255 19.91 -24.92 -13.15
C GLY A 255 19.80 -25.63 -14.50
N ILE A 256 18.64 -25.60 -15.16
CA ILE A 256 18.44 -26.15 -16.51
C ILE A 256 19.21 -25.30 -17.53
N VAL A 257 19.25 -23.99 -17.32
CA VAL A 257 20.02 -23.02 -18.11
C VAL A 257 20.84 -22.11 -17.19
N PRO A 258 21.98 -21.57 -17.67
CA PRO A 258 22.75 -20.62 -16.88
C PRO A 258 21.97 -19.33 -16.64
N VAL A 259 22.33 -18.59 -15.59
CA VAL A 259 21.77 -17.25 -15.33
C VAL A 259 22.29 -16.28 -16.40
N PHE A 260 21.37 -15.57 -17.05
CA PHE A 260 21.68 -14.55 -18.06
C PHE A 260 20.75 -13.34 -17.93
N PRO A 261 21.14 -12.15 -18.44
CA PRO A 261 20.29 -10.97 -18.41
C PRO A 261 19.02 -11.14 -19.25
N ILE A 262 17.88 -10.77 -18.68
CA ILE A 262 16.56 -10.77 -19.31
C ILE A 262 16.01 -9.34 -19.32
N TYR A 263 15.76 -8.79 -20.51
CA TYR A 263 15.14 -7.49 -20.71
C TYR A 263 13.68 -7.65 -21.11
N VAL A 264 12.78 -6.91 -20.45
CA VAL A 264 11.34 -6.94 -20.73
C VAL A 264 10.88 -5.58 -21.22
N ASP A 265 10.26 -5.52 -22.40
CA ASP A 265 9.91 -4.27 -23.08
C ASP A 265 8.45 -4.24 -23.60
N GLY A 266 7.94 -3.04 -23.76
CA GLY A 266 6.59 -2.74 -24.24
C GLY A 266 5.51 -3.04 -23.20
N LEU A 267 4.34 -3.45 -23.69
CA LEU A 267 3.12 -3.61 -22.89
C LEU A 267 3.27 -4.67 -21.79
N ILE A 268 4.18 -5.63 -21.97
CA ILE A 268 4.49 -6.71 -21.02
C ILE A 268 4.83 -6.13 -19.64
N ARG A 269 5.60 -5.05 -19.59
CA ARG A 269 5.95 -4.38 -18.32
C ARG A 269 4.71 -3.92 -17.55
N ARG A 270 3.79 -3.24 -18.22
CA ARG A 270 2.57 -2.70 -17.61
C ARG A 270 1.66 -3.83 -17.12
N VAL A 271 1.55 -4.91 -17.90
CA VAL A 271 0.77 -6.09 -17.52
C VAL A 271 1.42 -6.85 -16.35
N CYS A 272 2.75 -6.98 -16.31
CA CYS A 272 3.45 -7.57 -15.14
C CYS A 272 3.17 -6.79 -13.86
N THR A 273 3.14 -5.45 -13.93
CA THR A 273 2.72 -4.61 -12.80
C THR A 273 1.26 -4.85 -12.46
N ALA A 274 0.36 -4.88 -13.46
CA ALA A 274 -1.06 -5.11 -13.23
C ALA A 274 -1.35 -6.47 -12.57
N TYR A 275 -0.64 -7.53 -12.95
CA TYR A 275 -0.81 -8.86 -12.36
C TYR A 275 -0.51 -8.88 -10.85
N GLN A 276 0.39 -8.01 -10.38
CA GLN A 276 0.67 -7.86 -8.94
C GLN A 276 -0.54 -7.29 -8.19
N LEU A 277 -1.44 -6.59 -8.89
CA LEU A 277 -2.63 -5.96 -8.33
C LEU A 277 -3.86 -6.88 -8.26
N MET A 278 -3.74 -8.06 -8.86
CA MET A 278 -4.81 -9.06 -8.99
C MET A 278 -4.32 -10.47 -8.61
N PRO A 279 -3.71 -10.66 -7.43
CA PRO A 279 -3.12 -11.94 -7.05
C PRO A 279 -4.16 -13.10 -7.05
N GLU A 280 -5.43 -12.80 -6.80
CA GLU A 280 -6.53 -13.78 -6.83
C GLU A 280 -6.83 -14.36 -8.22
N ALA A 281 -6.40 -13.67 -9.29
CA ALA A 281 -6.56 -14.13 -10.66
C ALA A 281 -5.39 -15.01 -11.16
N LEU A 282 -4.38 -15.23 -10.32
CA LEU A 282 -3.15 -15.94 -10.65
C LEU A 282 -3.10 -17.34 -10.00
N THR A 283 -2.05 -18.11 -10.30
CA THR A 283 -1.85 -19.41 -9.63
C THR A 283 -1.62 -19.24 -8.12
N PRO A 284 -2.01 -20.22 -7.28
CA PRO A 284 -1.83 -20.16 -5.82
C PRO A 284 -0.37 -19.97 -5.38
N ARG A 285 0.61 -20.30 -6.24
CA ARG A 285 2.03 -20.00 -5.98
C ARG A 285 2.31 -18.51 -6.10
N LEU A 286 1.91 -17.89 -7.20
CA LEU A 286 2.14 -16.46 -7.46
C LEU A 286 1.33 -15.60 -6.50
N GLU A 287 0.08 -15.98 -6.27
CA GLU A 287 -0.78 -15.35 -5.27
C GLU A 287 -0.10 -15.28 -3.90
N ARG A 288 0.37 -16.43 -3.39
CA ARG A 288 1.10 -16.48 -2.11
C ARG A 288 2.41 -15.69 -2.11
N GLN A 289 3.12 -15.62 -3.25
CA GLN A 289 4.34 -14.82 -3.36
C GLN A 289 4.04 -13.33 -3.28
N ILE A 290 3.08 -12.85 -4.07
CA ILE A 290 2.66 -11.45 -4.11
C ILE A 290 2.10 -11.04 -2.74
N ARG A 291 1.23 -11.85 -2.14
CA ARG A 291 0.68 -11.60 -0.79
C ARG A 291 1.75 -11.58 0.31
N LYS A 292 2.95 -12.11 0.07
CA LYS A 292 4.11 -12.05 0.99
C LYS A 292 5.07 -10.89 0.66
N GLY A 293 4.69 -9.99 -0.24
CA GLY A 293 5.51 -8.86 -0.67
C GLY A 293 6.62 -9.20 -1.68
N PHE A 294 6.58 -10.39 -2.27
CA PHE A 294 7.51 -10.75 -3.36
C PHE A 294 6.97 -10.29 -4.71
N LEU A 295 7.86 -9.82 -5.58
CA LEU A 295 7.53 -9.38 -6.93
C LEU A 295 7.92 -10.49 -7.93
N PRO A 296 6.98 -11.38 -8.33
CA PRO A 296 7.33 -12.61 -9.05
C PRO A 296 7.89 -12.37 -10.45
N PHE A 297 7.58 -11.22 -11.06
CA PHE A 297 8.07 -10.82 -12.38
C PHE A 297 9.36 -10.01 -12.32
N GLN A 298 9.95 -9.87 -11.13
CA GLN A 298 11.23 -9.21 -10.92
C GLN A 298 12.27 -10.22 -10.42
N GLY A 299 13.53 -9.95 -10.71
CA GLY A 299 14.66 -10.76 -10.27
C GLY A 299 15.96 -10.02 -10.54
N ASP A 300 17.05 -10.46 -9.90
CA ASP A 300 18.36 -9.79 -9.98
C ASP A 300 18.90 -9.65 -11.42
N ASN A 301 18.44 -10.52 -12.32
CA ASN A 301 18.81 -10.54 -13.74
C ASN A 301 17.68 -10.11 -14.70
N VAL A 302 16.56 -9.59 -14.18
CA VAL A 302 15.41 -9.12 -14.98
C VAL A 302 15.35 -7.61 -14.95
N THR A 303 15.36 -6.95 -16.12
CA THR A 303 15.30 -5.49 -16.23
C THR A 303 14.14 -5.07 -17.13
N PHE A 304 13.29 -4.18 -16.62
CA PHE A 304 12.18 -3.61 -17.39
C PHE A 304 12.67 -2.36 -18.14
N VAL A 305 12.67 -2.41 -19.48
CA VAL A 305 13.16 -1.34 -20.35
C VAL A 305 12.23 -0.13 -20.32
N ARG A 306 12.77 1.07 -20.07
CA ARG A 306 11.96 2.30 -19.84
C ARG A 306 11.74 3.10 -21.11
N ASP A 307 12.79 3.26 -21.92
CA ASP A 307 12.76 4.16 -23.07
C ASP A 307 13.60 3.66 -24.26
N ALA A 308 13.53 4.40 -25.37
CA ALA A 308 14.24 4.05 -26.60
C ALA A 308 15.77 4.15 -26.47
N LYS A 309 16.31 4.97 -25.56
CA LYS A 309 17.76 5.05 -25.34
C LYS A 309 18.26 3.78 -24.68
N GLU A 310 17.52 3.27 -23.70
CA GLU A 310 17.81 2.00 -23.05
C GLU A 310 17.78 0.83 -24.05
N ARG A 311 16.83 0.82 -25.02
CA ARG A 311 16.83 -0.17 -26.10
C ARG A 311 18.12 -0.19 -26.91
N GLN A 312 18.64 1.00 -27.24
CA GLN A 312 19.88 1.12 -27.99
C GLN A 312 21.07 0.62 -27.17
N SER A 313 21.15 1.00 -25.89
CA SER A 313 22.18 0.50 -24.97
C SER A 313 22.15 -1.02 -24.79
N ILE A 314 20.97 -1.65 -24.86
CA ILE A 314 20.83 -3.12 -24.78
C ILE A 314 21.44 -3.79 -26.02
N ILE A 315 21.17 -3.27 -27.22
CA ILE A 315 21.73 -3.81 -28.48
C ILE A 315 23.24 -3.57 -28.57
N ASP A 316 23.72 -2.44 -28.07
CA ASP A 316 25.16 -2.12 -28.06
C ASP A 316 25.92 -2.83 -26.92
N GLY A 317 25.18 -3.50 -26.03
CA GLY A 317 25.69 -4.16 -24.84
C GLY A 317 26.08 -5.64 -25.04
N PRO A 318 26.34 -6.37 -23.94
CA PRO A 318 26.59 -7.81 -24.02
C PRO A 318 25.32 -8.60 -24.40
N PRO A 319 25.48 -9.80 -24.99
CA PRO A 319 24.35 -10.67 -25.37
C PRO A 319 23.35 -10.88 -24.23
N ALA A 320 22.07 -10.68 -24.55
CA ALA A 320 20.99 -10.77 -23.59
C ALA A 320 19.70 -11.31 -24.21
N CYS A 321 18.83 -11.86 -23.36
CA CYS A 321 17.50 -12.31 -23.72
C CYS A 321 16.53 -11.12 -23.67
N ILE A 322 15.80 -10.87 -24.76
CA ILE A 322 14.89 -9.73 -24.90
C ILE A 322 13.47 -10.27 -25.10
N ILE A 323 12.57 -10.01 -24.17
CA ILE A 323 11.14 -10.34 -24.25
C ILE A 323 10.40 -9.05 -24.57
N ALA A 324 9.81 -8.96 -25.76
CA ALA A 324 9.22 -7.71 -26.24
C ALA A 324 7.88 -7.93 -26.95
N SER A 325 6.99 -6.95 -26.79
CA SER A 325 5.73 -6.84 -27.56
C SER A 325 5.93 -5.98 -28.81
N SER A 326 5.20 -6.20 -29.91
CA SER A 326 4.09 -7.14 -30.14
C SER A 326 4.51 -8.57 -30.56
N GLY A 327 3.63 -9.56 -30.35
CA GLY A 327 3.92 -10.97 -30.62
C GLY A 327 3.96 -11.39 -32.09
N MET A 328 3.37 -10.59 -32.98
CA MET A 328 3.31 -10.87 -34.43
C MET A 328 4.28 -9.99 -35.26
N LEU A 329 5.13 -9.21 -34.59
CA LEU A 329 6.05 -8.24 -35.21
C LEU A 329 5.34 -7.19 -36.10
N THR A 330 4.06 -6.89 -35.83
CA THR A 330 3.29 -5.89 -36.58
C THR A 330 3.73 -4.45 -36.30
N GLY A 331 4.35 -4.23 -35.13
CA GLY A 331 4.90 -2.97 -34.68
C GLY A 331 5.36 -3.02 -33.22
N GLY A 332 5.71 -1.85 -32.68
CA GLY A 332 6.17 -1.70 -31.30
C GLY A 332 7.62 -2.15 -31.08
N PRO A 333 8.04 -2.31 -29.81
CA PRO A 333 9.42 -2.64 -29.46
C PRO A 333 9.96 -3.92 -30.12
N SER A 334 9.16 -4.98 -30.25
CA SER A 334 9.61 -6.25 -30.84
C SER A 334 9.97 -6.11 -32.32
N ALA A 335 9.18 -5.36 -33.10
CA ALA A 335 9.48 -5.06 -34.50
C ALA A 335 10.77 -4.23 -34.61
N TRP A 336 10.95 -3.26 -33.69
CA TRP A 336 12.16 -2.45 -33.62
C TRP A 336 13.43 -3.27 -33.34
N TYR A 337 13.36 -4.25 -32.42
CA TYR A 337 14.46 -5.19 -32.17
C TYR A 337 14.65 -6.14 -33.36
N ALA A 338 13.58 -6.71 -33.90
CA ALA A 338 13.65 -7.64 -35.02
C ALA A 338 14.31 -7.03 -36.26
N ALA A 339 14.03 -5.76 -36.57
CA ALA A 339 14.67 -5.06 -37.68
C ALA A 339 16.19 -4.92 -37.53
N ARG A 340 16.71 -4.91 -36.30
CA ARG A 340 18.15 -4.83 -35.99
C ARG A 340 18.80 -6.19 -35.81
N LEU A 341 18.06 -7.16 -35.30
CA LEU A 341 18.59 -8.50 -34.99
C LEU A 341 18.48 -9.45 -36.18
N ALA A 342 17.50 -9.27 -37.07
CA ALA A 342 17.34 -10.14 -38.23
C ALA A 342 18.58 -10.18 -39.14
N PRO A 343 19.28 -9.07 -39.42
CA PRO A 343 20.52 -9.09 -40.21
C PRO A 343 21.74 -9.68 -39.49
N GLU A 344 21.67 -9.92 -38.17
CA GLU A 344 22.81 -10.32 -37.37
C GLU A 344 22.93 -11.85 -37.29
N PRO A 345 24.00 -12.48 -37.84
CA PRO A 345 24.09 -13.93 -37.96
C PRO A 345 24.24 -14.67 -36.63
N LYS A 346 24.68 -13.98 -35.57
CA LYS A 346 24.79 -14.54 -34.21
C LYS A 346 23.50 -14.39 -33.40
N ALA A 347 22.60 -13.51 -33.82
CA ALA A 347 21.35 -13.28 -33.10
C ALA A 347 20.36 -14.43 -33.32
N SER A 348 19.31 -14.46 -32.51
CA SER A 348 18.20 -15.39 -32.72
C SER A 348 16.86 -14.73 -32.47
N ILE A 349 15.85 -15.07 -33.28
CA ILE A 349 14.46 -14.65 -33.08
C ILE A 349 13.61 -15.91 -32.87
N LEU A 350 13.03 -16.05 -31.68
CA LEU A 350 12.32 -17.26 -31.25
C LEU A 350 10.81 -16.96 -31.11
N ILE A 351 10.01 -17.41 -32.08
CA ILE A 351 8.57 -17.19 -32.12
C ILE A 351 7.86 -18.15 -31.15
N THR A 352 7.02 -17.61 -30.25
CA THR A 352 6.38 -18.38 -29.15
C THR A 352 4.85 -18.40 -29.20
N GLY A 353 4.23 -17.63 -30.10
CA GLY A 353 2.78 -17.48 -30.20
C GLY A 353 2.25 -17.72 -31.62
N TYR A 354 0.93 -17.68 -31.75
CA TYR A 354 0.24 -17.70 -33.04
C TYR A 354 0.70 -16.54 -33.93
N GLN A 355 0.76 -16.79 -35.24
CA GLN A 355 1.13 -15.81 -36.27
C GLN A 355 0.06 -15.85 -37.34
N ASP A 356 -0.60 -14.71 -37.57
CA ASP A 356 -1.56 -14.57 -38.67
C ASP A 356 -0.83 -14.69 -40.02
N GLU A 357 -1.50 -15.16 -41.07
CA GLU A 357 -0.90 -15.45 -42.39
C GLU A 357 -0.22 -14.22 -43.00
N GLU A 358 -0.81 -13.05 -42.76
CA GLU A 358 -0.35 -11.77 -43.30
C GLU A 358 0.68 -11.07 -42.40
N SER A 359 0.96 -11.61 -41.21
CA SER A 359 1.80 -10.96 -40.21
C SER A 359 3.29 -10.97 -40.57
N PRO A 360 4.07 -9.94 -40.18
CA PRO A 360 5.52 -9.96 -40.41
C PRO A 360 6.23 -11.13 -39.73
N GLY A 361 5.75 -11.60 -38.58
CA GLY A 361 6.30 -12.80 -37.93
C GLY A 361 6.03 -14.10 -38.69
N LYS A 362 4.90 -14.24 -39.40
CA LYS A 362 4.69 -15.35 -40.35
C LYS A 362 5.65 -15.26 -41.53
N ARG A 363 5.83 -14.07 -42.11
CA ARG A 363 6.80 -13.85 -43.20
C ARG A 363 8.23 -14.17 -42.76
N LEU A 364 8.61 -13.84 -41.53
CA LEU A 364 9.91 -14.19 -40.97
C LEU A 364 10.13 -15.71 -40.93
N LEU A 365 9.11 -16.49 -40.55
CA LEU A 365 9.15 -17.95 -40.60
C LEU A 365 9.27 -18.46 -42.04
N ASP A 366 8.53 -17.87 -42.98
CA ASP A 366 8.61 -18.27 -44.39
C ASP A 366 9.96 -17.96 -45.02
N VAL A 367 10.60 -16.84 -44.66
CA VAL A 367 11.98 -16.52 -45.08
C VAL A 367 12.97 -17.52 -44.48
N ALA A 368 12.81 -17.88 -43.21
CA ALA A 368 13.65 -18.89 -42.55
C ALA A 368 13.49 -20.29 -43.19
N ASP A 369 12.30 -20.61 -43.69
CA ASP A 369 11.99 -21.84 -44.45
C ASP A 369 12.39 -21.74 -45.94
N HIS A 370 13.06 -20.67 -46.37
CA HIS A 370 13.43 -20.41 -47.77
C HIS A 370 12.24 -20.35 -48.75
N LYS A 371 11.05 -19.97 -48.27
CA LYS A 371 9.84 -19.76 -49.08
C LYS A 371 9.73 -18.32 -49.62
N GLN A 372 10.44 -17.37 -49.02
CA GLN A 372 10.55 -15.97 -49.44
C GLN A 372 12.00 -15.46 -49.26
N ASP A 373 12.40 -14.48 -50.06
CA ASP A 373 13.80 -13.98 -50.05
C ASP A 373 14.03 -12.80 -49.08
N VAL A 374 12.99 -12.03 -48.75
CA VAL A 374 13.11 -10.78 -48.00
C VAL A 374 11.98 -10.58 -47.00
N LEU A 375 12.36 -10.21 -45.78
CA LEU A 375 11.45 -9.74 -44.75
C LEU A 375 11.19 -8.24 -44.94
N VAL A 376 9.95 -7.79 -44.78
CA VAL A 376 9.64 -6.36 -44.76
C VAL A 376 9.16 -5.97 -43.36
N LEU A 377 9.92 -5.12 -42.69
CA LEU A 377 9.57 -4.52 -41.39
C LEU A 377 9.56 -3.00 -41.55
N ASP A 378 8.50 -2.33 -41.08
CA ASP A 378 8.33 -0.86 -41.16
C ASP A 378 8.61 -0.27 -42.56
N GLY A 379 8.18 -0.98 -43.62
CA GLY A 379 8.37 -0.56 -45.01
C GLY A 379 9.79 -0.74 -45.55
N GLN A 380 10.73 -1.27 -44.77
CA GLN A 380 12.11 -1.56 -45.20
C GLN A 380 12.32 -3.05 -45.45
N GLN A 381 13.09 -3.37 -46.49
CA GLN A 381 13.54 -4.75 -46.74
C GLN A 381 14.73 -5.07 -45.82
N VAL A 382 14.57 -6.12 -45.02
CA VAL A 382 15.54 -6.57 -44.02
C VAL A 382 16.01 -7.98 -44.39
N PRO A 383 17.33 -8.21 -44.59
CA PRO A 383 17.85 -9.56 -44.80
C PRO A 383 17.77 -10.35 -43.48
N VAL A 384 17.36 -11.62 -43.56
CA VAL A 384 17.29 -12.51 -42.39
C VAL A 384 18.51 -13.43 -42.41
N GLN A 385 19.46 -13.18 -41.50
CA GLN A 385 20.67 -13.98 -41.29
C GLN A 385 20.71 -14.63 -39.90
N CYS A 386 19.92 -14.12 -38.95
CA CYS A 386 19.82 -14.67 -37.60
C CYS A 386 19.14 -16.05 -37.60
N ALA A 387 19.36 -16.83 -36.55
CA ALA A 387 18.60 -18.07 -36.35
C ALA A 387 17.13 -17.76 -36.02
N VAL A 388 16.20 -18.43 -36.71
CA VAL A 388 14.77 -18.31 -36.44
C VAL A 388 14.23 -19.68 -36.03
N ALA A 389 13.45 -19.72 -34.96
CA ALA A 389 12.80 -20.95 -34.52
C ALA A 389 11.41 -20.66 -33.96
N LYS A 390 10.54 -21.67 -34.02
CA LYS A 390 9.18 -21.61 -33.47
C LYS A 390 9.02 -22.57 -32.30
N TYR A 391 8.30 -22.14 -31.26
CA TYR A 391 7.95 -22.91 -30.07
C TYR A 391 6.44 -22.81 -29.85
N SER A 392 5.78 -23.96 -29.74
CA SER A 392 4.33 -24.05 -29.59
C SER A 392 3.97 -24.02 -28.11
N LEU A 393 3.80 -22.82 -27.55
CA LEU A 393 3.43 -22.65 -26.14
C LEU A 393 1.98 -22.21 -25.94
N SER A 394 1.09 -22.37 -26.93
CA SER A 394 -0.27 -21.78 -26.98
C SER A 394 -1.03 -21.78 -25.64
N ALA A 395 -1.83 -20.73 -25.44
CA ALA A 395 -2.71 -20.58 -24.28
C ALA A 395 -4.16 -20.94 -24.65
N HIS A 396 -4.37 -21.71 -25.72
CA HIS A 396 -5.66 -22.23 -26.14
C HIS A 396 -5.65 -23.75 -26.05
N ALA A 397 -6.80 -24.33 -25.77
CA ALA A 397 -7.03 -25.76 -25.76
C ALA A 397 -6.86 -26.36 -27.16
N ASP A 398 -6.23 -27.53 -27.25
CA ASP A 398 -6.23 -28.31 -28.50
C ASP A 398 -7.55 -29.03 -28.75
N GLY A 399 -7.70 -29.69 -29.90
CA GLY A 399 -8.95 -30.37 -30.25
C GLY A 399 -9.41 -31.42 -29.22
N GLY A 400 -8.47 -32.13 -28.58
CA GLY A 400 -8.80 -33.13 -27.56
C GLY A 400 -9.25 -32.48 -26.24
N GLU A 401 -8.58 -31.41 -25.84
CA GLU A 401 -8.96 -30.60 -24.67
C GLU A 401 -10.33 -29.94 -24.87
N LEU A 402 -10.61 -29.37 -26.04
CA LEU A 402 -11.91 -28.78 -26.40
C LEU A 402 -13.04 -29.81 -26.36
N ALA A 403 -12.81 -31.00 -26.92
CA ALA A 403 -13.77 -32.10 -26.87
C ALA A 403 -14.03 -32.56 -25.42
N SER A 404 -12.98 -32.65 -24.60
CA SER A 404 -13.11 -32.97 -23.16
C SER A 404 -13.93 -31.93 -22.41
N TYR A 405 -13.72 -30.64 -22.69
CA TYR A 405 -14.49 -29.56 -22.10
C TYR A 405 -15.98 -29.67 -22.44
N SER A 406 -16.30 -29.91 -23.73
CA SER A 406 -17.68 -30.16 -24.18
C SER A 406 -18.30 -31.39 -23.50
N ALA A 407 -17.56 -32.50 -23.43
CA ALA A 407 -18.03 -33.74 -22.81
C ALA A 407 -18.35 -33.59 -21.31
N GLN A 408 -17.67 -32.70 -20.59
CA GLN A 408 -17.97 -32.41 -19.17
C GLN A 408 -19.29 -31.64 -18.98
N LEU A 409 -19.67 -30.81 -19.97
CA LEU A 409 -20.93 -30.07 -19.98
C LEU A 409 -22.08 -30.89 -20.54
N LYS A 410 -21.81 -31.84 -21.46
CA LYS A 410 -22.80 -32.64 -22.19
C LYS A 410 -23.89 -31.80 -22.87
N PRO A 411 -23.50 -30.79 -23.68
CA PRO A 411 -24.44 -29.88 -24.32
C PRO A 411 -25.31 -30.62 -25.34
N ARG A 412 -26.53 -30.14 -25.56
CA ARG A 412 -27.41 -30.68 -26.61
C ARG A 412 -26.89 -30.30 -28.00
N ARG A 413 -26.41 -29.06 -28.12
CA ARG A 413 -25.83 -28.49 -29.34
C ARG A 413 -24.53 -27.78 -29.05
N VAL A 414 -23.60 -27.80 -29.99
CA VAL A 414 -22.35 -27.05 -29.93
C VAL A 414 -22.26 -26.14 -31.16
N ALA A 415 -22.16 -24.84 -30.98
CA ALA A 415 -21.82 -23.90 -32.05
C ALA A 415 -20.32 -23.60 -32.02
N LEU A 416 -19.62 -23.94 -33.09
CA LEU A 416 -18.18 -23.70 -33.21
C LEU A 416 -17.92 -22.33 -33.82
N VAL A 417 -17.25 -21.48 -33.03
CA VAL A 417 -16.86 -20.10 -33.37
C VAL A 417 -15.36 -19.91 -33.15
N HIS A 418 -14.81 -18.74 -33.46
CA HIS A 418 -13.43 -18.36 -33.19
C HIS A 418 -12.40 -19.38 -33.68
N GLY A 419 -12.43 -19.67 -34.98
CA GLY A 419 -11.52 -20.62 -35.62
C GLY A 419 -11.69 -20.62 -37.13
N ASP A 420 -10.66 -21.07 -37.85
CA ASP A 420 -10.73 -21.25 -39.30
C ASP A 420 -11.57 -22.49 -39.68
N GLU A 421 -11.91 -22.61 -40.97
CA GLU A 421 -12.75 -23.70 -41.45
C GLU A 421 -12.14 -25.08 -41.19
N ASP A 422 -10.83 -25.24 -41.35
CA ASP A 422 -10.14 -26.52 -41.14
C ASP A 422 -10.23 -26.96 -39.67
N ALA A 423 -9.98 -26.02 -38.75
CA ALA A 423 -10.05 -26.28 -37.31
C ALA A 423 -11.47 -26.61 -36.85
N ARG A 424 -12.48 -25.91 -37.38
CA ARG A 424 -13.89 -26.17 -37.10
C ARG A 424 -14.31 -27.55 -37.58
N HIS A 425 -14.00 -27.90 -38.83
CA HIS A 425 -14.35 -29.21 -39.40
C HIS A 425 -13.65 -30.37 -38.70
N ALA A 426 -12.39 -30.20 -38.28
CA ALA A 426 -11.69 -31.22 -37.50
C ALA A 426 -12.38 -31.46 -36.15
N LEU A 427 -12.82 -30.39 -35.48
CA LEU A 427 -13.47 -30.50 -34.17
C LEU A 427 -14.87 -31.12 -34.24
N VAL A 428 -15.60 -30.94 -35.35
CA VAL A 428 -16.88 -31.66 -35.61
C VAL A 428 -16.69 -33.17 -35.46
N GLN A 429 -15.56 -33.72 -35.91
CA GLN A 429 -15.29 -35.16 -35.83
C GLN A 429 -15.01 -35.64 -34.39
N LEU A 430 -14.62 -34.74 -33.49
CA LEU A 430 -14.32 -35.06 -32.10
C LEU A 430 -15.54 -34.90 -31.17
N LEU A 431 -16.61 -34.26 -31.66
CA LEU A 431 -17.81 -33.91 -30.89
C LEU A 431 -19.00 -34.82 -31.24
N GLU A 432 -18.82 -36.14 -31.13
CA GLU A 432 -19.80 -37.13 -31.59
C GLU A 432 -21.13 -37.17 -30.79
N GLU A 433 -21.11 -36.71 -29.54
CA GLU A 433 -22.27 -36.82 -28.62
C GLU A 433 -23.27 -35.65 -28.73
N SER A 434 -22.95 -34.59 -29.49
CA SER A 434 -23.74 -33.35 -29.56
C SER A 434 -24.04 -32.96 -31.00
N GLU A 435 -25.16 -32.26 -31.23
CA GLU A 435 -25.46 -31.66 -32.53
C GLU A 435 -24.52 -30.46 -32.77
N VAL A 436 -23.56 -30.58 -33.68
CA VAL A 436 -22.58 -29.52 -33.97
C VAL A 436 -23.10 -28.58 -35.06
N LEU A 437 -22.98 -27.27 -34.83
CA LEU A 437 -23.40 -26.18 -35.69
C LEU A 437 -22.18 -25.36 -36.10
N LEU A 438 -22.12 -24.98 -37.37
CA LEU A 438 -21.06 -24.15 -37.95
C LEU A 438 -21.63 -22.79 -38.39
N PRO A 439 -21.93 -21.87 -37.47
CA PRO A 439 -22.49 -20.55 -37.80
C PRO A 439 -21.50 -19.68 -38.59
N THR A 440 -22.01 -18.78 -39.42
CA THR A 440 -21.25 -17.73 -40.11
C THR A 440 -21.63 -16.35 -39.55
N ASN A 441 -20.82 -15.33 -39.85
CA ASN A 441 -21.13 -13.97 -39.39
C ASN A 441 -22.43 -13.50 -40.06
N GLY A 442 -23.36 -12.97 -39.26
CA GLY A 442 -24.70 -12.57 -39.69
C GLY A 442 -25.77 -13.65 -39.48
N ASP A 443 -25.39 -14.89 -39.19
CA ASP A 443 -26.36 -15.95 -38.94
C ASP A 443 -27.13 -15.73 -37.65
N THR A 444 -28.41 -16.10 -37.69
CA THR A 444 -29.30 -16.12 -36.53
C THR A 444 -29.80 -17.54 -36.29
N LEU A 445 -29.47 -18.09 -35.13
CA LEU A 445 -29.94 -19.39 -34.66
C LEU A 445 -31.19 -19.20 -33.79
N ASP A 446 -32.32 -19.73 -34.24
CA ASP A 446 -33.57 -19.71 -33.48
C ASP A 446 -33.88 -21.10 -32.90
N LEU A 447 -33.87 -21.19 -31.57
CA LEU A 447 -34.14 -22.42 -30.83
C LEU A 447 -35.55 -22.46 -30.23
N SER A 448 -36.41 -21.48 -30.55
CA SER A 448 -37.79 -21.39 -30.08
C SER A 448 -38.74 -22.45 -30.66
N ALA A 449 -38.34 -23.13 -31.73
CA ALA A 449 -39.16 -24.13 -32.42
C ALA A 449 -39.26 -25.47 -31.67
N ARG A 450 -40.02 -25.51 -30.57
CA ARG A 450 -40.55 -26.77 -30.01
C ARG A 450 -41.56 -27.38 -30.99
N LYS A 451 -41.12 -28.28 -31.88
CA LYS A 451 -42.03 -29.29 -32.44
C LYS A 451 -42.47 -30.19 -31.28
N LYS A 452 -43.77 -30.18 -31.00
CA LYS A 452 -44.46 -31.09 -30.07
C LYS A 452 -44.22 -32.55 -30.49
N SER A 453 -43.09 -33.13 -30.10
CA SER A 453 -42.92 -34.59 -30.03
C SER A 453 -43.01 -34.97 -28.56
N ARG A 454 -44.22 -35.27 -28.11
CA ARG A 454 -44.46 -36.00 -26.85
C ARG A 454 -44.17 -37.47 -27.13
N ALA A 455 -42.95 -37.92 -26.83
CA ALA A 455 -42.66 -39.27 -26.34
C ALA A 455 -41.16 -39.38 -26.00
N ALA A 456 -40.89 -39.82 -24.76
CA ALA A 456 -39.60 -40.28 -24.24
C ALA A 456 -38.48 -39.24 -24.13
N TYR A 457 -38.42 -38.52 -23.00
CA TYR A 457 -37.29 -38.48 -22.06
C TYR A 457 -37.74 -37.61 -20.88
N ALA A 458 -38.57 -38.19 -20.02
CA ALA A 458 -38.77 -37.68 -18.68
C ALA A 458 -37.52 -38.07 -17.87
N TYR A 459 -36.47 -37.25 -17.92
CA TYR A 459 -35.54 -37.23 -16.81
C TYR A 459 -36.22 -36.43 -15.73
N ALA A 460 -36.55 -37.12 -14.64
CA ALA A 460 -36.99 -36.51 -13.41
C ALA A 460 -35.97 -35.44 -13.03
N SER A 461 -36.36 -34.18 -13.13
CA SER A 461 -35.91 -33.17 -12.20
C SER A 461 -36.31 -33.66 -10.81
N GLN A 462 -35.46 -34.50 -10.21
CA GLN A 462 -35.44 -34.62 -8.77
C GLN A 462 -35.23 -33.19 -8.27
N PRO A 463 -36.03 -32.71 -7.30
CA PRO A 463 -35.70 -31.49 -6.62
C PRO A 463 -34.33 -31.75 -6.00
N VAL A 464 -33.29 -31.09 -6.53
CA VAL A 464 -32.05 -30.96 -5.79
C VAL A 464 -32.49 -30.31 -4.50
N GLU A 465 -32.45 -31.06 -3.39
CA GLU A 465 -32.49 -30.47 -2.06
C GLU A 465 -31.36 -29.45 -2.05
N LYS A 466 -31.73 -28.18 -2.19
CA LYS A 466 -30.81 -27.06 -2.06
C LYS A 466 -30.12 -27.20 -0.71
N PRO A 467 -28.78 -27.31 -0.63
CA PRO A 467 -28.13 -26.47 0.35
C PRO A 467 -28.52 -25.04 -0.06
N ALA A 468 -29.10 -24.27 0.86
CA ALA A 468 -29.34 -22.86 0.65
C ALA A 468 -27.99 -22.14 0.48
N ALA A 469 -27.36 -22.27 -0.68
CA ALA A 469 -26.28 -21.40 -1.11
C ALA A 469 -26.94 -20.07 -1.45
N ILE A 470 -26.83 -19.17 -0.49
CA ILE A 470 -27.24 -17.78 -0.50
C ILE A 470 -27.06 -17.19 -1.91
N THR A 471 -28.15 -17.10 -2.67
CA THR A 471 -28.18 -16.48 -3.99
C THR A 471 -28.33 -14.97 -3.76
N GLU A 472 -27.32 -14.35 -3.14
CA GLU A 472 -27.34 -12.92 -2.88
C GLU A 472 -26.95 -12.16 -4.15
N SER A 473 -27.83 -11.26 -4.59
CA SER A 473 -27.50 -10.24 -5.58
C SER A 473 -26.22 -9.49 -5.16
N LEU A 474 -25.36 -9.17 -6.14
CA LEU A 474 -24.21 -8.31 -5.88
C LEU A 474 -24.69 -6.95 -5.34
N PRO A 475 -24.06 -6.42 -4.28
CA PRO A 475 -24.50 -5.18 -3.67
C PRO A 475 -24.26 -4.02 -4.65
N TYR A 476 -25.30 -3.24 -4.92
CA TYR A 476 -25.28 -2.15 -5.88
C TYR A 476 -26.24 -1.05 -5.46
N GLY A 477 -25.74 0.19 -5.32
CA GLY A 477 -26.54 1.32 -4.87
C GLY A 477 -27.14 1.15 -3.47
N ILE A 478 -26.46 0.45 -2.56
CA ILE A 478 -27.01 0.11 -1.23
C ILE A 478 -27.22 1.33 -0.32
N GLY A 479 -26.56 2.46 -0.64
CA GLY A 479 -26.68 3.70 0.11
C GLY A 479 -27.91 4.53 -0.26
N GLU A 480 -28.70 4.11 -1.27
CA GLU A 480 -29.96 4.79 -1.67
C GLU A 480 -29.81 6.30 -1.93
N GLY A 481 -28.63 6.74 -2.38
CA GLY A 481 -28.30 8.16 -2.63
C GLY A 481 -27.86 8.95 -1.39
N VAL A 482 -27.73 8.31 -0.23
CA VAL A 482 -27.16 8.90 0.98
C VAL A 482 -25.65 9.08 0.82
N ILE A 483 -25.18 10.19 1.35
CA ILE A 483 -23.79 10.57 1.48
C ILE A 483 -23.03 9.60 2.43
N PHE A 484 -21.91 9.03 1.98
CA PHE A 484 -21.09 8.12 2.78
C PHE A 484 -20.33 8.87 3.92
N ASN A 485 -20.22 8.27 5.10
CA ASN A 485 -19.52 8.80 6.28
C ASN A 485 -19.16 7.66 7.26
N ALA A 486 -18.41 7.92 8.36
CA ALA A 486 -18.02 6.91 9.36
C ALA A 486 -19.14 5.95 9.81
N SER A 487 -20.35 6.47 10.04
CA SER A 487 -21.47 5.66 10.55
C SER A 487 -21.95 4.58 9.56
N HIS A 488 -21.58 4.71 8.28
CA HIS A 488 -21.93 3.79 7.21
C HIS A 488 -20.88 2.71 6.94
N LEU A 489 -19.69 2.79 7.57
CA LEU A 489 -18.58 1.86 7.36
C LEU A 489 -18.99 0.40 7.64
N GLU A 490 -19.68 0.15 8.76
CA GLU A 490 -20.10 -1.19 9.15
C GLU A 490 -21.13 -1.77 8.17
N GLN A 491 -22.05 -0.94 7.65
CA GLN A 491 -23.04 -1.35 6.66
C GLN A 491 -22.37 -1.73 5.33
N LEU A 492 -21.46 -0.89 4.84
CA LEU A 492 -20.71 -1.16 3.62
C LEU A 492 -19.84 -2.41 3.77
N TRP A 493 -19.16 -2.55 4.90
CA TRP A 493 -18.37 -3.73 5.23
C TRP A 493 -19.22 -4.99 5.29
N SER A 494 -20.35 -4.96 6.00
CA SER A 494 -21.25 -6.13 6.16
C SER A 494 -21.77 -6.64 4.81
N ALA A 495 -22.01 -5.74 3.85
CA ALA A 495 -22.43 -6.11 2.50
C ALA A 495 -21.35 -6.90 1.72
N LEU A 496 -20.08 -6.81 2.13
CA LEU A 496 -18.92 -7.36 1.42
C LEU A 496 -18.21 -8.48 2.20
N ALA A 497 -18.23 -8.43 3.53
CA ALA A 497 -17.42 -9.25 4.43
C ALA A 497 -17.64 -10.76 4.25
N LEU A 498 -18.83 -11.19 3.81
CA LEU A 498 -19.15 -12.60 3.57
C LEU A 498 -18.99 -13.05 2.12
N LYS A 499 -18.70 -12.13 1.19
CA LYS A 499 -18.64 -12.41 -0.25
C LYS A 499 -17.20 -12.66 -0.70
N PRO A 500 -16.77 -13.90 -1.01
CA PRO A 500 -15.39 -14.23 -1.37
C PRO A 500 -14.82 -13.35 -2.48
N SER A 501 -15.67 -12.97 -3.44
CA SER A 501 -15.36 -12.13 -4.59
C SER A 501 -14.94 -10.69 -4.27
N TYR A 502 -15.27 -10.16 -3.09
CA TYR A 502 -14.91 -8.81 -2.65
C TYR A 502 -13.77 -8.82 -1.62
N GLN A 503 -12.82 -9.75 -1.72
CA GLN A 503 -11.67 -9.76 -0.81
C GLN A 503 -10.78 -8.53 -0.97
N VAL A 504 -10.66 -8.02 -2.21
CA VAL A 504 -9.97 -6.78 -2.53
C VAL A 504 -10.92 -5.91 -3.32
N VAL A 505 -11.10 -4.68 -2.84
CA VAL A 505 -12.01 -3.68 -3.43
C VAL A 505 -11.22 -2.41 -3.71
N THR A 506 -11.57 -1.72 -4.79
CA THR A 506 -11.08 -0.37 -5.04
C THR A 506 -12.05 0.67 -4.50
N VAL A 507 -11.61 1.91 -4.27
CA VAL A 507 -12.48 3.05 -3.95
C VAL A 507 -13.62 3.13 -4.96
N ARG A 508 -13.32 2.89 -6.24
CA ARG A 508 -14.31 2.88 -7.32
C ARG A 508 -15.35 1.77 -7.17
N ASP A 509 -14.93 0.57 -6.75
CA ASP A 509 -15.87 -0.52 -6.45
C ASP A 509 -16.79 -0.11 -5.31
N LEU A 510 -16.24 0.45 -4.22
CA LEU A 510 -16.98 0.89 -3.04
C LEU A 510 -17.98 2.02 -3.35
N VAL A 511 -17.57 3.00 -4.16
CA VAL A 511 -18.46 4.05 -4.66
C VAL A 511 -19.61 3.46 -5.47
N THR A 512 -19.32 2.48 -6.33
CA THR A 512 -20.34 1.82 -7.15
C THR A 512 -21.31 1.00 -6.29
N ILE A 513 -20.78 0.29 -5.29
CA ILE A 513 -21.57 -0.49 -4.34
C ILE A 513 -22.49 0.42 -3.53
N TRP A 514 -21.99 1.56 -3.04
CA TRP A 514 -22.75 2.49 -2.21
C TRP A 514 -23.70 3.37 -3.00
N TYR A 515 -23.20 4.11 -3.99
CA TYR A 515 -23.97 5.13 -4.71
C TYR A 515 -24.65 4.63 -5.98
N GLY A 516 -24.22 3.50 -6.55
CA GLY A 516 -24.80 2.94 -7.77
C GLY A 516 -24.79 3.93 -8.94
N ASP A 517 -25.95 4.14 -9.57
CA ASP A 517 -26.08 5.03 -10.73
C ASP A 517 -25.95 6.53 -10.36
N SER A 518 -26.00 6.86 -9.06
CA SER A 518 -25.82 8.22 -8.54
C SER A 518 -24.36 8.58 -8.27
N ALA A 519 -23.41 7.70 -8.61
CA ALA A 519 -21.98 7.93 -8.41
C ALA A 519 -21.45 9.11 -9.26
N ILE A 520 -20.75 10.03 -8.62
CA ILE A 520 -20.00 11.13 -9.25
C ILE A 520 -18.52 11.03 -8.86
N PRO A 521 -17.58 11.62 -9.64
CA PRO A 521 -16.15 11.53 -9.37
C PRO A 521 -15.75 11.96 -7.95
N GLU A 522 -16.43 12.95 -7.38
CA GLU A 522 -16.18 13.49 -6.04
C GLU A 522 -16.47 12.47 -4.92
N HIS A 523 -17.37 11.51 -5.14
CA HIS A 523 -17.67 10.47 -4.16
C HIS A 523 -16.49 9.54 -3.88
N ALA A 524 -15.57 9.38 -4.85
CA ALA A 524 -14.37 8.57 -4.65
C ALA A 524 -13.44 9.22 -3.63
N LEU A 525 -13.17 10.51 -3.77
CA LEU A 525 -12.34 11.27 -2.83
C LEU A 525 -12.93 11.22 -1.42
N TRP A 526 -14.24 11.47 -1.30
CA TRP A 526 -14.89 11.43 0.00
C TRP A 526 -14.85 10.07 0.66
N LEU A 527 -15.21 9.01 -0.08
CA LEU A 527 -15.19 7.66 0.48
C LEU A 527 -13.76 7.27 0.88
N GLN A 528 -12.75 7.68 0.10
CA GLN A 528 -11.36 7.47 0.44
C GLN A 528 -10.95 8.21 1.72
N ASP A 529 -11.30 9.49 1.88
CA ASP A 529 -11.01 10.26 3.10
C ASP A 529 -11.61 9.57 4.35
N VAL A 530 -12.85 9.05 4.25
CA VAL A 530 -13.49 8.31 5.35
C VAL A 530 -12.77 6.99 5.66
N LEU A 531 -12.28 6.28 4.63
CA LEU A 531 -11.50 5.06 4.82
C LEU A 531 -10.13 5.32 5.47
N ASP A 532 -9.49 6.42 5.09
CA ASP A 532 -8.13 6.72 5.55
C ASP A 532 -8.14 7.33 6.97
N ASP A 533 -9.12 8.17 7.29
CA ASP A 533 -9.13 8.96 8.54
C ASP A 533 -10.12 8.46 9.61
N GLU A 534 -11.23 7.83 9.24
CA GLU A 534 -12.36 7.58 10.17
C GLU A 534 -12.59 6.10 10.54
N GLN A 535 -11.74 5.16 10.07
CA GLN A 535 -11.87 3.74 10.43
C GLN A 535 -11.31 3.41 11.83
N PRO A 536 -11.87 2.41 12.54
CA PRO A 536 -11.28 1.91 13.77
C PRO A 536 -9.87 1.39 13.52
N TYR A 537 -8.90 1.85 14.29
CA TYR A 537 -7.50 1.64 13.96
C TYR A 537 -6.96 0.26 14.36
N ASP A 538 -7.40 -0.18 15.53
CA ASP A 538 -7.06 -1.49 16.10
C ASP A 538 -7.77 -2.62 15.35
N ASP A 539 -8.92 -2.32 14.74
CA ASP A 539 -9.72 -3.28 13.98
C ASP A 539 -10.44 -2.63 12.77
N PRO A 540 -9.70 -2.28 11.69
CA PRO A 540 -10.27 -1.61 10.52
C PRO A 540 -11.10 -2.57 9.64
N PHE A 541 -12.19 -2.07 9.09
CA PHE A 541 -13.04 -2.83 8.17
C PHE A 541 -12.39 -3.03 6.79
N PHE A 542 -11.61 -2.05 6.35
CA PHE A 542 -10.93 -1.99 5.06
C PHE A 542 -9.46 -1.64 5.26
N VAL A 543 -8.55 -2.55 4.89
CA VAL A 543 -7.10 -2.36 5.08
C VAL A 543 -6.45 -1.92 3.77
N PRO A 544 -5.74 -0.77 3.71
CA PRO A 544 -5.15 -0.30 2.47
C PRO A 544 -4.10 -1.28 1.90
N VAL A 545 -4.06 -1.42 0.58
CA VAL A 545 -3.06 -2.22 -0.14
C VAL A 545 -1.85 -1.33 -0.44
N SER A 546 -0.69 -1.65 0.13
CA SER A 546 0.54 -0.83 0.01
C SER A 546 1.00 -0.57 -1.42
N GLU A 547 0.69 -1.45 -2.36
CA GLU A 547 1.14 -1.37 -3.75
C GLU A 547 0.15 -0.63 -4.67
N ILE A 548 -1.08 -0.37 -4.23
CA ILE A 548 -2.14 0.23 -5.04
C ILE A 548 -2.80 1.36 -4.25
N SER A 549 -2.47 2.60 -4.61
CA SER A 549 -3.28 3.75 -4.22
C SER A 549 -4.72 3.51 -4.66
N GLU A 550 -5.68 3.55 -3.72
CA GLU A 550 -7.13 3.30 -3.91
C GLU A 550 -7.62 1.84 -3.78
N ALA A 551 -6.79 0.86 -3.40
CA ALA A 551 -7.30 -0.49 -3.10
C ALA A 551 -7.25 -0.84 -1.62
N TYR A 552 -8.24 -1.62 -1.17
CA TYR A 552 -8.41 -2.06 0.20
C TYR A 552 -8.74 -3.55 0.26
N TYR A 553 -8.16 -4.26 1.21
CA TYR A 553 -8.62 -5.58 1.63
C TYR A 553 -9.85 -5.44 2.52
N VAL A 554 -10.91 -6.22 2.24
CA VAL A 554 -12.11 -6.26 3.10
C VAL A 554 -11.89 -7.29 4.21
N ARG A 555 -12.03 -6.86 5.47
CA ARG A 555 -11.90 -7.76 6.64
C ARG A 555 -13.00 -8.84 6.61
N ARG A 556 -12.67 -10.08 7.00
CA ARG A 556 -13.63 -11.21 7.03
C ARG A 556 -14.16 -11.47 8.44
N THR A 557 -15.41 -11.92 8.53
CA THR A 557 -16.10 -12.23 9.80
C THR A 557 -15.79 -13.61 10.38
N GLN A 558 -15.25 -14.55 9.59
CA GLN A 558 -14.86 -15.89 10.05
C GLN A 558 -13.34 -16.00 10.08
N GLU A 559 -12.83 -16.53 11.21
CA GLU A 559 -11.43 -16.84 11.54
C GLU A 559 -10.44 -16.41 10.46
N GLU A 560 -10.01 -15.14 10.52
CA GLU A 560 -8.87 -14.68 9.73
C GLU A 560 -7.75 -15.69 9.92
N THR A 561 -7.26 -16.23 8.80
CA THR A 561 -6.14 -17.15 8.88
C THR A 561 -4.96 -16.40 9.51
N ARG A 562 -4.11 -17.09 10.27
CA ARG A 562 -2.89 -16.51 10.85
C ARG A 562 -2.06 -15.73 9.81
N GLU A 563 -2.06 -16.20 8.56
CA GLU A 563 -1.39 -15.52 7.43
C GLU A 563 -2.03 -14.18 7.02
N GLU A 564 -3.34 -13.98 7.23
CA GLU A 564 -4.06 -12.73 6.94
C GLU A 564 -3.80 -11.66 8.00
N ARG A 565 -3.78 -12.04 9.28
CA ARG A 565 -3.45 -11.11 10.37
C ARG A 565 -2.00 -10.63 10.31
N LEU A 566 -1.08 -11.55 10.03
CA LEU A 566 0.34 -11.22 9.86
C LEU A 566 0.58 -10.28 8.66
N ARG A 567 -0.26 -10.34 7.62
CA ARG A 567 -0.19 -9.39 6.50
C ARG A 567 -0.47 -7.96 6.94
N ASN A 568 -1.41 -7.73 7.86
CA ASN A 568 -1.77 -6.40 8.34
C ASN A 568 -0.62 -5.69 9.07
N LEU A 569 0.43 -6.42 9.46
CA LEU A 569 1.63 -5.83 10.05
C LEU A 569 2.53 -5.14 9.01
N VAL A 570 2.53 -5.58 7.74
CA VAL A 570 3.42 -5.03 6.70
C VAL A 570 2.99 -3.61 6.36
N GLY A 571 3.96 -2.70 6.25
CA GLY A 571 3.70 -1.26 6.04
C GLY A 571 3.36 -0.49 7.32
N ARG A 572 3.25 -1.18 8.47
CA ARG A 572 3.00 -0.55 9.77
C ARG A 572 4.28 -0.34 10.58
N ILE A 573 4.34 0.76 11.30
CA ILE A 573 5.24 0.99 12.43
C ILE A 573 4.84 0.07 13.58
N ILE A 574 5.81 -0.67 14.07
CA ILE A 574 5.69 -1.60 15.19
C ILE A 574 6.75 -1.28 16.25
N LEU A 575 6.43 -1.56 17.52
CA LEU A 575 7.42 -1.59 18.59
C LEU A 575 8.06 -2.97 18.65
N LEU A 576 9.38 -3.04 18.48
CA LEU A 576 10.16 -4.27 18.58
C LEU A 576 11.05 -4.32 19.81
N ARG A 577 11.10 -5.48 20.47
CA ARG A 577 12.09 -5.82 21.48
C ARG A 577 13.41 -6.19 20.80
N THR A 578 14.41 -5.32 20.91
CA THR A 578 15.73 -5.55 20.28
C THR A 578 16.74 -6.22 21.22
N ASN A 579 16.64 -5.93 22.52
CA ASN A 579 17.43 -6.51 23.61
C ASN A 579 16.57 -6.56 24.90
N PRO A 580 16.96 -7.30 25.96
CA PRO A 580 16.27 -7.25 27.24
C PRO A 580 16.24 -5.81 27.77
N GLY A 581 15.04 -5.19 27.79
CA GLY A 581 14.82 -3.81 28.25
C GLY A 581 14.86 -2.70 27.19
N ALA A 582 15.06 -3.00 25.90
CA ALA A 582 15.09 -1.98 24.84
C ALA A 582 14.05 -2.25 23.73
N ALA A 583 12.93 -1.53 23.81
CA ALA A 583 11.94 -1.45 22.74
C ALA A 583 12.37 -0.39 21.70
N LYS A 584 12.17 -0.64 20.41
CA LYS A 584 12.47 0.32 19.33
C LYS A 584 11.33 0.39 18.31
N PRO A 585 10.92 1.59 17.87
CA PRO A 585 9.95 1.74 16.79
C PRO A 585 10.64 1.44 15.47
N VAL A 586 10.02 0.59 14.66
CA VAL A 586 10.53 0.19 13.35
C VAL A 586 9.38 0.03 12.37
N LEU A 587 9.65 0.17 11.07
CA LEU A 587 8.68 -0.13 10.04
C LEU A 587 8.77 -1.62 9.67
N CYS A 588 7.66 -2.36 9.74
CA CYS A 588 7.59 -3.73 9.28
C CYS A 588 7.56 -3.77 7.74
N ARG A 589 8.60 -4.37 7.14
CA ARG A 589 8.79 -4.44 5.69
C ARG A 589 8.28 -5.74 5.09
N SER A 590 8.43 -6.86 5.81
CA SER A 590 7.97 -8.17 5.38
C SER A 590 8.02 -9.18 6.53
N ILE A 591 7.34 -10.31 6.36
CA ILE A 591 7.39 -11.45 7.29
C ILE A 591 7.85 -12.68 6.51
N ASP A 592 8.96 -13.29 6.91
CA ASP A 592 9.48 -14.50 6.26
C ASP A 592 8.75 -15.76 6.75
N ALA A 593 8.85 -16.87 5.99
CA ALA A 593 8.18 -18.16 6.25
C ALA A 593 8.50 -18.88 7.58
N ARG A 594 9.36 -18.30 8.43
CA ARG A 594 9.69 -18.80 9.77
C ARG A 594 9.16 -17.87 10.88
N ASP A 595 8.12 -17.08 10.57
CA ASP A 595 7.58 -16.05 11.45
C ASP A 595 8.66 -15.07 11.93
N THR A 596 9.51 -14.63 11.00
CA THR A 596 10.54 -13.62 11.28
C THR A 596 10.23 -12.31 10.55
N LEU A 597 10.14 -11.23 11.31
CA LEU A 597 9.93 -9.86 10.87
C LEU A 597 11.22 -9.31 10.25
N ARG A 598 11.11 -8.78 9.03
CA ARG A 598 12.08 -7.85 8.46
C ARG A 598 11.59 -6.44 8.68
N VAL A 599 12.49 -5.60 9.16
CA VAL A 599 12.14 -4.25 9.58
C VAL A 599 13.14 -3.22 9.09
N LEU A 600 12.67 -1.99 8.97
CA LEU A 600 13.47 -0.82 8.67
C LEU A 600 13.57 0.04 9.93
N PHE A 601 14.81 0.39 10.31
CA PHE A 601 15.05 1.28 11.44
C PHE A 601 15.10 2.75 11.00
N PRO A 602 14.83 3.71 11.91
CA PRO A 602 15.09 5.13 11.68
C PRO A 602 16.58 5.40 11.42
N ARG A 603 16.91 6.54 10.81
CA ARG A 603 18.30 6.92 10.48
C ARG A 603 19.19 6.92 11.74
N GLY A 604 20.38 6.32 11.63
CA GLY A 604 21.40 6.26 12.68
C GLY A 604 21.55 4.89 13.34
N GLU A 605 20.71 3.92 13.00
CA GLU A 605 20.80 2.55 13.51
C GLU A 605 21.26 1.56 12.42
N SER A 606 22.20 0.66 12.75
CA SER A 606 22.91 -0.20 11.78
C SER A 606 22.37 -1.63 11.66
N ASN A 607 21.09 -1.85 11.95
CA ASN A 607 20.48 -3.19 12.07
C ASN A 607 19.45 -3.54 10.98
N ASP A 608 19.38 -2.83 9.86
CA ASP A 608 18.37 -3.10 8.80
C ASP A 608 18.46 -4.49 8.15
N ARG A 609 19.54 -5.23 8.38
CA ARG A 609 19.72 -6.61 7.90
C ARG A 609 19.34 -7.68 8.94
N THR A 610 18.99 -7.26 10.14
CA THR A 610 18.70 -8.16 11.27
C THR A 610 17.23 -8.59 11.22
N ARG A 611 16.99 -9.91 11.31
CA ARG A 611 15.65 -10.48 11.35
C ARG A 611 15.24 -10.70 12.79
N PHE A 612 14.01 -10.34 13.13
CA PHE A 612 13.46 -10.51 14.48
C PHE A 612 12.39 -11.59 14.47
N PRO A 613 12.31 -12.48 15.47
CA PRO A 613 11.20 -13.41 15.57
C PRO A 613 9.90 -12.64 15.86
N LEU A 614 8.75 -13.14 15.44
CA LEU A 614 7.45 -12.49 15.64
C LEU A 614 7.17 -12.18 17.12
N ARG A 615 7.61 -13.03 18.05
CA ARG A 615 7.57 -12.81 19.51
C ARG A 615 8.33 -11.57 20.00
N ALA A 616 9.11 -10.93 19.14
CA ALA A 616 9.78 -9.66 19.47
C ALA A 616 8.86 -8.46 19.24
N LEU A 617 7.71 -8.63 18.58
CA LEU A 617 6.66 -7.62 18.45
C LEU A 617 6.08 -7.32 19.83
N LEU A 618 6.08 -6.04 20.20
CA LEU A 618 5.58 -5.52 21.46
C LEU A 618 4.30 -4.71 21.30
N GLU A 619 4.09 -4.09 20.13
CA GLU A 619 2.89 -3.32 19.82
C GLU A 619 2.84 -2.98 18.33
N VAL A 620 1.62 -2.89 17.78
CA VAL A 620 1.35 -2.34 16.45
C VAL A 620 0.90 -0.89 16.61
N ILE A 621 1.74 0.04 16.17
CA ILE A 621 1.49 1.46 16.37
C ILE A 621 0.62 2.03 15.27
N GLY A 622 0.87 1.63 14.01
CA GLY A 622 0.18 2.26 12.88
C GLY A 622 0.76 2.19 11.50
N PRO A 623 0.01 2.48 10.41
CA PRO A 623 0.59 2.63 9.08
C PRO A 623 1.58 3.80 9.05
N LEU A 624 2.62 3.70 8.22
CA LEU A 624 3.52 4.81 7.95
C LEU A 624 2.78 5.85 7.07
N PRO A 625 2.71 7.13 7.47
CA PRO A 625 2.08 8.16 6.64
C PRO A 625 2.86 8.32 5.33
N TYR A 626 2.13 8.59 4.24
CA TYR A 626 2.75 8.93 2.97
C TYR A 626 3.06 10.43 2.94
N GLU A 627 4.33 10.78 2.70
CA GLU A 627 4.76 12.16 2.51
C GLU A 627 5.44 12.30 1.15
N GLU A 628 4.89 13.14 0.29
CA GLU A 628 5.39 13.33 -1.07
C GLU A 628 6.84 13.85 -1.06
N GLY A 629 7.74 13.11 -1.70
CA GLY A 629 9.17 13.48 -1.81
C GLY A 629 10.08 13.00 -0.67
N LEU A 630 9.55 12.30 0.35
CA LEU A 630 10.35 11.72 1.43
C LEU A 630 10.44 10.19 1.30
N SER A 631 11.59 9.63 1.68
CA SER A 631 11.75 8.16 1.76
C SER A 631 11.10 7.61 3.02
N GLU A 632 10.64 6.35 2.99
CA GLU A 632 10.05 5.67 4.17
C GLU A 632 10.90 5.79 5.44
N ARG A 633 12.22 5.74 5.28
CA ARG A 633 13.18 5.88 6.40
C ARG A 633 13.17 7.30 6.97
N GLU A 634 13.05 8.32 6.12
CA GLU A 634 12.99 9.72 6.54
C GLU A 634 11.70 9.97 7.29
N THR A 635 10.56 9.56 6.74
CA THR A 635 9.25 9.67 7.39
C THR A 635 9.23 8.95 8.73
N LEU A 636 9.71 7.70 8.81
CA LEU A 636 9.84 6.97 10.08
C LEU A 636 10.73 7.74 11.08
N THR A 637 11.84 8.34 10.61
CA THR A 637 12.74 9.10 11.48
C THR A 637 12.05 10.36 12.03
N THR A 638 11.27 11.05 11.20
CA THR A 638 10.50 12.24 11.59
C THR A 638 9.42 11.87 12.62
N SER A 639 8.58 10.87 12.35
CA SER A 639 7.52 10.44 13.28
C SER A 639 8.09 9.99 14.63
N VAL A 640 9.20 9.23 14.64
CA VAL A 640 9.86 8.81 15.89
C VAL A 640 10.41 10.01 16.67
N ARG A 641 10.95 11.03 16.00
CA ARG A 641 11.42 12.26 16.64
C ARG A 641 10.26 13.05 17.25
N THR A 642 9.17 13.22 16.51
CA THR A 642 7.98 13.92 16.98
C THR A 642 7.34 13.21 18.18
N ALA A 643 7.16 11.89 18.10
CA ALA A 643 6.68 11.07 19.22
C ALA A 643 7.57 11.20 20.46
N ARG A 644 8.90 11.28 20.30
CA ARG A 644 9.82 11.51 21.42
C ARG A 644 9.59 12.88 22.08
N ARG A 645 9.31 13.93 21.31
CA ARG A 645 8.98 15.26 21.84
C ARG A 645 7.65 15.26 22.58
N LEU A 646 6.63 14.61 22.02
CA LEU A 646 5.29 14.49 22.62
C LEU A 646 5.33 13.72 23.94
N ARG A 647 6.06 12.60 23.97
CA ARG A 647 6.19 11.76 25.18
C ARG A 647 6.74 12.51 26.39
N ARG A 648 7.63 13.49 26.19
CA ARG A 648 8.17 14.32 27.29
C ARG A 648 7.12 15.18 28.00
N ARG A 649 5.95 15.37 27.36
CA ARG A 649 4.82 16.13 27.92
C ARG A 649 3.79 15.23 28.61
N LEU A 650 3.92 13.92 28.48
CA LEU A 650 3.03 12.94 29.13
C LEU A 650 3.63 12.50 30.47
N SER A 651 2.78 12.23 31.46
CA SER A 651 3.18 11.66 32.75
C SER A 651 2.68 10.23 32.88
N ALA A 652 3.58 9.33 33.26
CA ALA A 652 3.21 7.94 33.55
C ALA A 652 2.35 7.85 34.81
N HIS A 653 2.63 8.71 35.80
CA HIS A 653 1.87 8.79 37.04
C HIS A 653 0.44 9.27 36.80
N GLU A 654 0.24 10.32 35.99
CA GLU A 654 -1.10 10.83 35.66
C GLU A 654 -1.93 9.80 34.89
N LEU A 655 -1.32 9.13 33.90
CA LEU A 655 -1.99 8.07 33.13
C LEU A 655 -2.38 6.87 34.02
N ALA A 656 -1.52 6.47 34.95
CA ALA A 656 -1.82 5.38 35.88
C ALA A 656 -2.99 5.73 36.81
N CYS A 657 -3.07 6.97 37.30
CA CYS A 657 -4.18 7.44 38.12
C CYS A 657 -5.51 7.52 37.36
N ALA A 658 -5.49 7.59 36.03
CA ALA A 658 -6.68 7.56 35.18
C ALA A 658 -7.17 6.13 34.88
N CYS A 659 -6.35 5.11 35.15
CA CYS A 659 -6.72 3.71 34.99
C CYS A 659 -7.43 3.17 36.24
N GLU A 660 -8.34 2.23 36.06
CA GLU A 660 -9.00 1.47 37.11
C GLU A 660 -8.24 0.17 37.39
N GLU A 661 -8.19 -0.25 38.67
CA GLU A 661 -7.64 -1.56 39.05
C GLU A 661 -8.45 -2.70 38.41
N ASP A 662 -7.78 -3.83 38.12
CA ASP A 662 -8.39 -5.04 37.51
C ASP A 662 -9.07 -4.84 36.14
N THR A 663 -8.80 -3.73 35.44
CA THR A 663 -9.34 -3.43 34.11
C THR A 663 -8.26 -3.58 33.02
N SER A 664 -8.65 -4.13 31.86
CA SER A 664 -7.78 -4.27 30.68
C SER A 664 -8.05 -3.17 29.66
N TYR A 665 -7.01 -2.49 29.20
CA TYR A 665 -7.07 -1.39 28.23
C TYR A 665 -6.34 -1.76 26.94
N THR A 666 -6.87 -1.35 25.79
CA THR A 666 -6.12 -1.32 24.53
C THR A 666 -5.22 -0.08 24.47
N LEU A 667 -4.32 -0.01 23.48
CA LEU A 667 -3.54 1.21 23.26
C LEU A 667 -4.45 2.42 22.97
N SER A 668 -5.55 2.22 22.23
CA SER A 668 -6.50 3.29 21.94
C SER A 668 -7.19 3.79 23.21
N ASP A 669 -7.61 2.90 24.11
CA ASP A 669 -8.20 3.30 25.41
C ASP A 669 -7.20 4.12 26.24
N LEU A 670 -5.93 3.73 26.26
CA LEU A 670 -4.88 4.47 26.97
C LEU A 670 -4.55 5.82 26.32
N CYS A 671 -4.68 5.94 24.99
CA CYS A 671 -4.58 7.22 24.30
C CYS A 671 -5.71 8.17 24.70
N GLU A 672 -6.95 7.67 24.78
CA GLU A 672 -8.09 8.46 25.25
C GLU A 672 -7.90 8.92 26.70
N LEU A 673 -7.48 8.01 27.60
CA LEU A 673 -7.20 8.33 29.00
C LEU A 673 -6.03 9.32 29.15
N ALA A 674 -5.03 9.28 28.26
CA ALA A 674 -3.94 10.24 28.22
C ALA A 674 -4.35 11.61 27.61
N GLY A 675 -5.57 11.75 27.09
CA GLY A 675 -6.05 12.98 26.45
C GLY A 675 -5.37 13.29 25.12
N VAL A 676 -4.92 12.26 24.40
CA VAL A 676 -4.30 12.38 23.07
C VAL A 676 -5.15 11.69 22.00
N SER A 677 -4.88 11.99 20.73
CA SER A 677 -5.59 11.40 19.60
C SER A 677 -5.33 9.90 19.48
N VAL A 678 -6.42 9.14 19.30
CA VAL A 678 -6.37 7.70 18.99
C VAL A 678 -5.98 7.41 17.54
N HIS A 679 -5.99 8.42 16.66
CA HIS A 679 -5.68 8.28 15.23
C HIS A 679 -4.29 8.79 14.87
N ALA A 680 -3.72 9.73 15.65
CA ALA A 680 -2.41 10.30 15.36
C ALA A 680 -1.27 9.32 15.71
N LEU A 681 -0.53 8.89 14.68
CA LEU A 681 0.57 7.93 14.80
C LEU A 681 1.61 8.32 15.85
N GLU A 682 2.04 9.58 15.85
CA GLU A 682 3.08 10.11 16.75
C GLU A 682 2.62 10.11 18.22
N GLU A 683 1.34 10.36 18.47
CA GLU A 683 0.76 10.38 19.81
C GLU A 683 0.57 8.97 20.35
N ARG A 684 0.04 8.04 19.53
CA ARG A 684 0.00 6.60 19.84
C ARG A 684 1.39 6.06 20.16
N LEU A 685 2.39 6.42 19.34
CA LEU A 685 3.78 6.01 19.57
C LEU A 685 4.33 6.57 20.89
N ALA A 686 3.97 7.81 21.25
CA ALA A 686 4.39 8.44 22.49
C ALA A 686 3.83 7.72 23.71
N VAL A 687 2.53 7.39 23.71
CA VAL A 687 1.85 6.64 24.79
C VAL A 687 2.42 5.22 24.90
N ALA A 688 2.51 4.49 23.79
CA ALA A 688 3.07 3.14 23.79
C ALA A 688 4.52 3.11 24.32
N LYS A 689 5.33 4.11 23.98
CA LYS A 689 6.69 4.26 24.52
C LYS A 689 6.74 4.63 25.98
N LEU A 690 5.78 5.43 26.47
CA LEU A 690 5.68 5.80 27.87
C LEU A 690 5.44 4.54 28.71
N ILE A 691 4.43 3.76 28.35
CA ILE A 691 4.07 2.51 29.04
C ILE A 691 5.28 1.56 29.14
N GLN A 692 5.97 1.34 28.03
CA GLN A 692 7.13 0.44 27.96
C GLN A 692 8.33 0.88 28.80
N GLN A 693 8.44 2.16 29.16
CA GLN A 693 9.52 2.67 30.03
C GLN A 693 9.19 2.59 31.53
N HIS A 694 7.93 2.31 31.88
CA HIS A 694 7.46 2.25 33.26
C HIS A 694 6.85 0.88 33.61
N PRO A 695 7.62 -0.23 33.52
CA PRO A 695 7.13 -1.58 33.79
C PRO A 695 6.75 -1.82 35.28
N ALA A 696 7.17 -0.93 36.18
CA ALA A 696 6.74 -0.97 37.59
C ALA A 696 5.32 -0.40 37.80
N ILE A 697 4.81 0.35 36.82
CA ILE A 697 3.49 1.00 36.83
C ILE A 697 2.52 0.24 35.93
N PHE A 698 2.95 -0.12 34.72
CA PHE A 698 2.11 -0.78 33.73
C PHE A 698 2.60 -2.20 33.48
N THR A 699 1.65 -3.12 33.38
CA THR A 699 1.87 -4.50 32.92
C THR A 699 1.19 -4.73 31.58
N THR A 700 1.76 -5.62 30.80
CA THR A 700 1.20 -6.07 29.52
C THR A 700 0.69 -7.49 29.71
N TYR A 701 -0.58 -7.72 29.42
CA TYR A 701 -1.16 -9.05 29.39
C TYR A 701 -0.93 -9.62 27.99
N ASP A 702 -0.08 -10.64 27.91
CA ASP A 702 0.22 -11.34 26.66
C ASP A 702 -0.98 -12.24 26.28
N ASP A 703 -1.95 -11.67 25.58
CA ASP A 703 -2.83 -12.45 24.69
C ASP A 703 -2.23 -12.56 23.28
N PHE A 704 -1.09 -11.91 23.05
CA PHE A 704 -0.30 -11.98 21.81
C PHE A 704 0.57 -13.25 21.72
N ILE A 705 0.22 -14.31 22.45
CA ILE A 705 0.91 -15.60 22.35
C ILE A 705 0.63 -16.15 20.95
N ASP A 706 1.68 -16.32 20.15
CA ASP A 706 1.69 -16.74 18.74
C ASP A 706 1.32 -15.68 17.66
N GLY A 707 1.07 -14.43 18.06
CA GLY A 707 0.77 -13.33 17.14
C GLY A 707 -0.72 -13.06 16.90
N GLU A 708 -1.59 -13.49 17.82
CA GLU A 708 -3.00 -13.77 17.53
C GLU A 708 -4.04 -12.89 18.25
N GLY A 709 -3.69 -11.75 18.86
CA GLY A 709 -4.66 -10.88 19.58
C GLY A 709 -4.30 -9.39 19.64
N LEU A 710 -5.16 -8.56 20.23
CA LEU A 710 -4.81 -7.18 20.61
C LEU A 710 -3.99 -7.20 21.91
N ILE A 711 -3.05 -6.26 22.06
CA ILE A 711 -2.26 -6.17 23.29
C ILE A 711 -3.07 -5.40 24.31
N HIS A 712 -3.28 -6.05 25.45
CA HIS A 712 -3.99 -5.47 26.57
C HIS A 712 -2.99 -5.02 27.64
N TYR A 713 -3.27 -3.85 28.19
CA TYR A 713 -2.50 -3.20 29.23
C TYR A 713 -3.32 -3.13 30.52
N GLY A 714 -2.64 -3.13 31.66
CA GLY A 714 -3.25 -2.76 32.93
C GLY A 714 -2.19 -2.28 33.92
N LEU A 715 -2.64 -1.98 35.13
CA LEU A 715 -1.74 -1.59 36.21
C LEU A 715 -0.94 -2.80 36.73
N ALA A 716 0.37 -2.63 36.93
CA ALA A 716 1.25 -3.66 37.48
C ALA A 716 1.05 -3.79 39.00
N ASP A 717 1.30 -4.96 39.59
CA ASP A 717 1.12 -5.19 41.03
C ASP A 717 1.85 -4.17 41.94
N THR A 718 2.95 -3.60 41.45
CA THR A 718 3.79 -2.62 42.16
C THR A 718 3.46 -1.16 41.85
N TRP A 719 2.38 -0.87 41.11
CA TRP A 719 2.11 0.47 40.58
C TRP A 719 2.01 1.53 41.69
N GLN A 720 1.36 1.21 42.80
CA GLN A 720 1.20 2.11 43.96
C GLN A 720 2.53 2.45 44.62
N GLU A 721 3.46 1.49 44.70
CA GLU A 721 4.80 1.70 45.25
C GLU A 721 5.64 2.55 44.31
N ALA A 722 5.51 2.35 43.00
CA ALA A 722 6.19 3.15 41.98
C ALA A 722 5.69 4.60 41.93
N LEU A 723 4.42 4.86 42.27
CA LEU A 723 3.89 6.22 42.41
C LEU A 723 4.41 6.96 43.64
N ALA A 724 4.85 6.23 44.68
CA ALA A 724 5.43 6.84 45.88
C ALA A 724 6.83 7.44 45.64
N GLU A 725 7.52 6.99 44.59
CA GLU A 725 8.77 7.60 44.14
C GLU A 725 8.51 8.80 43.21
N PRO A 726 9.30 9.88 43.32
CA PRO A 726 9.16 11.03 42.43
C PRO A 726 9.43 10.61 40.98
N GLU A 727 8.52 10.99 40.08
CA GLU A 727 8.63 10.66 38.65
C GLU A 727 9.97 11.14 38.08
N GLN A 728 10.82 10.18 37.68
CA GLN A 728 12.09 10.49 37.02
C GLN A 728 11.85 10.86 35.55
N ARG A 729 11.69 12.15 35.28
CA ARG A 729 11.57 12.67 33.90
C ARG A 729 12.92 12.58 33.17
N GLU A 730 12.89 12.15 31.91
CA GLU A 730 14.09 11.96 31.07
C GLU A 730 14.83 13.30 30.90
N ARG A 731 16.07 13.38 31.38
CA ARG A 731 16.90 14.59 31.26
C ARG A 731 17.30 14.83 29.80
N PRO A 732 17.31 16.08 29.32
CA PRO A 732 17.82 16.41 28.00
C PRO A 732 19.31 16.03 27.85
N ASP A 733 19.69 15.36 26.75
CA ASP A 733 21.09 14.98 26.48
C ASP A 733 21.94 16.22 26.18
N GLN A 734 22.89 16.52 27.07
CA GLN A 734 23.75 17.70 27.00
C GLN A 734 24.63 17.75 25.75
N ASN A 735 25.15 16.60 25.31
CA ASN A 735 26.01 16.54 24.13
C ASN A 735 25.19 16.78 22.86
N TRP A 736 23.96 16.26 22.83
CA TRP A 736 23.05 16.51 21.73
C TRP A 736 22.61 17.98 21.67
N ILE A 737 22.28 18.61 22.80
CA ILE A 737 21.93 20.05 22.84
C ILE A 737 23.08 20.89 22.27
N LEU A 738 24.31 20.63 22.71
CA LEU A 738 25.48 21.36 22.25
C LEU A 738 25.79 21.10 20.77
N ALA A 739 25.63 19.86 20.30
CA ALA A 739 25.82 19.52 18.88
C ALA A 739 24.75 20.15 17.97
N THR A 740 23.49 20.17 18.41
CA THR A 740 22.41 20.85 17.69
C THR A 740 22.66 22.35 17.65
N LEU A 741 23.04 22.98 18.76
CA LEU A 741 23.46 24.38 18.78
C LEU A 741 24.59 24.67 17.78
N GLU A 742 25.63 23.83 17.76
CA GLU A 742 26.76 23.97 16.84
C GLU A 742 26.34 23.81 15.37
N ASN A 743 25.40 22.91 15.05
CA ASN A 743 24.92 22.74 13.68
C ASN A 743 24.16 23.97 13.16
N TYR A 744 23.38 24.63 14.02
CA TYR A 744 22.52 25.75 13.60
C TYR A 744 23.25 27.10 13.58
N ILE A 745 24.05 27.40 14.60
CA ILE A 745 24.73 28.70 14.71
C ILE A 745 26.25 28.61 14.55
N GLY A 746 26.84 27.41 14.51
CA GLY A 746 28.28 27.22 14.44
C GLY A 746 29.02 27.73 15.68
N ASN A 747 30.19 28.33 15.45
CA ASN A 747 31.00 28.98 16.49
C ASN A 747 31.35 30.41 16.04
N PRO A 748 30.38 31.35 16.07
CA PRO A 748 30.60 32.68 15.55
C PRO A 748 31.64 33.42 16.40
N PRO A 749 32.50 34.25 15.80
CA PRO A 749 33.59 34.92 16.50
C PRO A 749 33.09 35.89 17.58
N GLU A 750 31.85 36.38 17.45
CA GLU A 750 31.19 37.20 18.47
C GLU A 750 30.68 36.43 19.70
N LEU A 751 30.68 35.08 19.71
CA LEU A 751 30.21 34.27 20.84
C LEU A 751 31.34 34.04 21.86
N ILE A 752 31.17 34.59 23.07
CA ILE A 752 32.15 34.57 24.15
C ILE A 752 32.03 33.28 24.99
N ARG A 753 30.80 32.88 25.32
CA ARG A 753 30.55 31.78 26.27
C ARG A 753 29.23 31.06 25.99
N ARG A 754 29.24 29.74 26.17
CA ARG A 754 28.05 28.88 26.29
C ARG A 754 27.95 28.40 27.74
N SER A 755 26.86 28.72 28.43
CA SER A 755 26.58 28.24 29.78
C SER A 755 25.39 27.29 29.73
N LEU A 756 25.53 26.09 30.26
CA LEU A 756 24.47 25.08 30.30
C LEU A 756 24.11 24.78 31.76
N ASP A 757 22.83 24.84 32.08
CA ASP A 757 22.29 24.44 33.38
C ASP A 757 22.17 22.91 33.44
N THR A 758 22.85 22.29 34.41
CA THR A 758 22.94 20.84 34.53
C THR A 758 21.66 20.17 35.05
N GLU A 759 20.74 20.93 35.65
CA GLU A 759 19.47 20.41 36.16
C GLU A 759 18.33 20.60 35.16
N THR A 760 18.25 21.77 34.51
CA THR A 760 17.16 22.09 33.57
C THR A 760 17.51 21.84 32.11
N GLY A 761 18.80 21.73 31.78
CA GLY A 761 19.30 21.63 30.40
C GLY A 761 19.43 22.99 29.70
N ASN A 762 18.86 24.07 30.26
CA ASN A 762 18.78 25.40 29.63
C ASN A 762 20.14 25.96 29.26
N VAL A 763 20.20 26.65 28.13
CA VAL A 763 21.44 27.21 27.59
C VAL A 763 21.38 28.73 27.58
N THR A 764 22.43 29.37 28.10
CA THR A 764 22.65 30.82 28.00
C THR A 764 23.89 31.09 27.15
N LEU A 765 23.71 31.82 26.05
CA LEU A 765 24.75 32.27 25.14
C LEU A 765 25.15 33.71 25.47
N THR A 766 26.45 33.97 25.63
CA THR A 766 26.98 35.31 25.86
C THR A 766 27.71 35.78 24.60
N PHE A 767 27.20 36.83 23.97
CA PHE A 767 27.79 37.44 22.78
C PHE A 767 28.47 38.79 23.12
N LEU A 768 29.46 39.17 22.32
CA LEU A 768 30.09 40.50 22.34
C LEU A 768 29.07 41.61 22.10
N TYR A 769 28.11 41.39 21.20
CA TYR A 769 27.02 42.32 20.90
C TYR A 769 25.66 41.62 21.02
N PRO A 770 25.07 41.57 22.23
CA PRO A 770 23.85 40.81 22.49
C PRO A 770 22.67 41.15 21.58
N GLU A 771 22.48 42.43 21.23
CA GLU A 771 21.33 42.87 20.43
C GLU A 771 21.46 42.55 18.95
N GLY A 772 22.67 42.71 18.39
CA GLY A 772 22.98 42.27 17.02
C GLY A 772 22.86 40.75 16.90
N ALA A 773 23.36 40.02 17.90
CA ALA A 773 23.23 38.57 17.96
C ALA A 773 21.76 38.11 18.09
N TRP A 774 20.94 38.80 18.88
CA TRP A 774 19.52 38.50 18.98
C TRP A 774 18.83 38.68 17.63
N ARG A 775 19.02 39.81 16.93
CA ARG A 775 18.44 40.01 15.60
C ARG A 775 18.87 38.95 14.59
N ARG A 776 20.13 38.49 14.67
CA ARG A 776 20.72 37.55 13.72
C ARG A 776 20.37 36.08 13.99
N TYR A 777 20.25 35.69 15.25
CA TYR A 777 20.15 34.28 15.63
C TYR A 777 18.86 33.90 16.36
N HIS A 778 17.98 34.82 16.79
CA HIS A 778 16.80 34.46 17.61
C HIS A 778 15.88 33.44 16.93
N GLU A 779 15.51 33.61 15.65
CA GLU A 779 14.67 32.64 14.92
C GLU A 779 15.31 31.24 14.87
N VAL A 780 16.64 31.21 14.69
CA VAL A 780 17.40 29.96 14.64
C VAL A 780 17.51 29.32 16.03
N LEU A 781 17.67 30.12 17.08
CA LEU A 781 17.70 29.64 18.47
C LEU A 781 16.31 29.14 18.92
N ASP A 782 15.23 29.70 18.41
CA ASP A 782 13.86 29.19 18.63
C ASP A 782 13.67 27.81 18.00
N LEU A 783 14.20 27.59 16.78
CA LEU A 783 14.22 26.26 16.15
C LEU A 783 15.06 25.26 16.95
N VAL A 784 16.21 25.69 17.49
CA VAL A 784 17.02 24.86 18.38
C VAL A 784 16.27 24.54 19.68
N ALA A 785 15.56 25.51 20.26
CA ALA A 785 14.77 25.32 21.47
C ALA A 785 13.59 24.36 21.24
N GLU A 786 12.92 24.49 20.09
CA GLU A 786 11.87 23.58 19.65
C GLU A 786 12.41 22.16 19.36
N GLU A 787 13.61 22.09 18.78
CA GLU A 787 14.26 20.82 18.46
C GLU A 787 14.73 20.06 19.70
N THR A 788 15.36 20.77 20.62
CA THR A 788 15.96 20.20 21.82
C THR A 788 14.98 20.07 22.99
N GLY A 789 13.90 20.86 23.00
CA GLY A 789 12.94 20.96 24.08
C GLY A 789 13.47 21.73 25.30
N VAL A 790 14.43 22.62 25.07
CA VAL A 790 15.23 23.31 26.10
C VAL A 790 15.27 24.81 25.80
N THR A 791 15.19 25.66 26.82
CA THR A 791 15.21 27.10 26.62
C THR A 791 16.63 27.58 26.30
N VAL A 792 16.80 28.30 25.19
CA VAL A 792 18.05 28.96 24.81
C VAL A 792 17.90 30.48 24.92
N THR A 793 18.79 31.14 25.65
CA THR A 793 18.71 32.60 25.93
C THR A 793 20.01 33.32 25.60
N ILE A 794 19.94 34.59 25.19
CA ILE A 794 21.11 35.46 25.00
C ILE A 794 21.26 36.36 26.23
N SER A 795 22.46 36.37 26.82
CA SER A 795 22.80 37.25 27.94
C SER A 795 22.78 38.73 27.54
N SER A 796 22.18 39.60 28.34
CA SER A 796 22.00 41.04 28.06
C SER A 796 23.23 41.92 28.35
N GLN A 797 24.36 41.34 28.78
CA GLN A 797 25.54 42.12 29.18
C GLN A 797 26.39 42.52 27.96
N THR A 798 26.54 43.83 27.72
CA THR A 798 27.38 44.37 26.63
C THR A 798 28.75 44.82 27.18
N PRO A 799 29.89 44.27 26.71
CA PRO A 799 31.22 44.75 27.09
C PRO A 799 31.52 46.11 26.44
N LEU A 800 31.29 47.20 27.17
CA LEU A 800 31.39 48.58 26.66
C LEU A 800 32.79 48.95 26.10
N GLY A 801 33.86 48.31 26.58
CA GLY A 801 35.23 48.54 26.10
C GLY A 801 35.48 47.99 24.68
N GLU A 802 35.02 46.77 24.40
CA GLU A 802 35.12 46.12 23.09
C GLU A 802 34.28 46.86 22.03
N LEU A 803 33.08 47.32 22.45
CA LEU A 803 32.19 48.12 21.61
C LEU A 803 32.85 49.44 21.17
N SER A 804 33.48 50.17 22.10
CA SER A 804 34.23 51.39 21.78
C SER A 804 35.37 51.14 20.79
N SER A 805 36.14 50.06 20.98
CA SER A 805 37.28 49.72 20.10
C SER A 805 36.84 49.27 18.71
N PHE A 806 35.72 48.56 18.61
CA PHE A 806 35.14 48.16 17.33
C PHE A 806 34.65 49.37 16.53
N VAL A 807 33.86 50.25 17.14
CA VAL A 807 33.32 51.45 16.48
C VAL A 807 34.44 52.38 16.02
N GLN A 808 35.53 52.50 16.78
CA GLN A 808 36.69 53.30 16.39
C GLN A 808 37.38 52.79 15.11
N LYS A 809 37.38 51.47 14.87
CA LYS A 809 37.96 50.87 13.65
C LYS A 809 37.08 51.06 12.41
N GLN A 810 35.79 51.32 12.60
CA GLN A 810 34.83 51.56 11.52
C GLN A 810 34.73 53.04 11.12
N LEU A 811 35.53 53.93 11.74
CA LEU A 811 35.56 55.33 11.35
C LEU A 811 36.12 55.47 9.92
N PRO A 812 35.44 56.22 9.02
CA PRO A 812 35.86 56.40 7.64
C PRO A 812 37.29 56.94 7.50
N GLU A 813 38.00 56.52 6.45
CA GLU A 813 39.32 57.05 6.11
C GLU A 813 39.24 58.58 5.91
N GLY A 814 40.05 59.33 6.66
CA GLY A 814 40.05 60.80 6.66
C GLY A 814 39.45 61.44 7.91
N LEU A 815 38.82 60.68 8.81
CA LEU A 815 38.37 61.14 10.13
C LEU A 815 39.29 60.63 11.24
N SER A 816 39.73 61.54 12.12
CA SER A 816 40.52 61.19 13.31
C SER A 816 39.74 61.52 14.59
N SER A 817 39.56 60.52 15.47
CA SER A 817 38.85 60.69 16.75
C SER A 817 39.68 61.51 17.75
N GLN A 818 39.10 62.56 18.34
CA GLN A 818 39.70 63.25 19.50
C GLN A 818 39.08 62.77 20.82
N GLY A 819 39.87 62.05 21.61
CA GLY A 819 39.50 61.63 22.97
C GLY A 819 38.67 60.35 23.04
N ASN A 820 38.26 59.99 24.26
CA ASN A 820 37.39 58.84 24.49
C ASN A 820 35.97 59.12 23.97
N PRO A 821 35.29 58.15 23.34
CA PRO A 821 33.94 58.34 22.86
C PRO A 821 32.96 58.55 24.02
N SER A 822 31.93 59.35 23.76
CA SER A 822 30.81 59.50 24.70
C SER A 822 29.80 58.39 24.44
N ILE A 823 29.65 57.49 25.40
CA ILE A 823 28.73 56.35 25.32
C ILE A 823 27.46 56.69 26.10
N PHE A 824 26.35 56.82 25.40
CA PHE A 824 25.03 57.06 25.97
C PHE A 824 24.26 55.74 26.05
N ASN A 825 24.41 55.03 27.18
CA ASN A 825 23.85 53.69 27.35
C ASN A 825 22.33 53.63 27.19
N GLU A 826 21.59 54.61 27.75
CA GLU A 826 20.12 54.67 27.68
C GLU A 826 19.59 54.87 26.25
N ARG A 827 20.35 55.58 25.41
CA ARG A 827 19.97 55.87 24.02
C ARG A 827 20.63 54.93 23.03
N LYS A 828 21.55 54.07 23.49
CA LYS A 828 22.41 53.22 22.65
C LYS A 828 23.13 54.00 21.55
N VAL A 829 23.67 55.16 21.93
CA VAL A 829 24.41 56.05 21.03
C VAL A 829 25.87 56.08 21.46
N ILE A 830 26.78 55.88 20.51
CA ILE A 830 28.21 56.14 20.67
C ILE A 830 28.57 57.35 19.83
N ARG A 831 29.01 58.41 20.50
CA ARG A 831 29.39 59.65 19.84
C ARG A 831 30.90 59.81 19.79
N PHE A 832 31.43 59.99 18.59
CA PHE A 832 32.81 60.36 18.32
C PHE A 832 32.90 61.80 17.81
N THR A 833 33.72 62.60 18.49
CA THR A 833 34.11 63.92 18.00
C THR A 833 35.32 63.74 17.09
N CYS A 834 35.15 64.00 15.80
CA CYS A 834 36.20 63.73 14.80
C CYS A 834 36.69 65.02 14.12
N ARG A 835 37.96 65.04 13.73
CA ARG A 835 38.54 66.08 12.85
C ARG A 835 38.88 65.48 11.48
N GLY A 836 38.53 66.21 10.42
CA GLY A 836 38.78 65.82 9.03
C GLY A 836 37.53 66.00 8.15
N SER A 837 37.62 65.64 6.88
CA SER A 837 36.52 65.65 5.92
C SER A 837 36.48 64.31 5.19
N CYS A 838 35.33 63.66 5.16
CA CYS A 838 35.07 62.47 4.35
C CYS A 838 33.71 62.64 3.65
N SER A 839 33.38 61.79 2.69
CA SER A 839 32.10 61.85 1.99
C SER A 839 30.94 61.45 2.91
N GLU A 840 29.77 62.06 2.70
CA GLU A 840 28.55 61.69 3.44
C GLU A 840 28.19 60.21 3.24
N GLU A 841 28.45 59.66 2.06
CA GLU A 841 28.26 58.23 1.77
C GLU A 841 29.15 57.33 2.64
N ALA A 842 30.40 57.74 2.94
CA ALA A 842 31.31 56.95 3.78
C ALA A 842 30.92 57.02 5.27
N VAL A 843 30.42 58.17 5.72
CA VAL A 843 29.86 58.33 7.09
C VAL A 843 28.63 57.46 7.24
N GLN A 844 27.70 57.51 6.29
CA GLN A 844 26.49 56.71 6.32
C GLN A 844 26.81 55.22 6.29
N ALA A 845 27.74 54.78 5.43
CA ALA A 845 28.18 53.38 5.38
C ALA A 845 28.78 52.91 6.72
N ALA A 846 29.59 53.73 7.40
CA ALA A 846 30.13 53.41 8.72
C ALA A 846 29.02 53.37 9.79
N GLN A 847 28.05 54.27 9.74
CA GLN A 847 26.89 54.28 10.64
C GLN A 847 26.02 53.04 10.45
N ASP A 848 25.77 52.65 9.20
CA ASP A 848 24.98 51.47 8.85
C ASP A 848 25.68 50.19 9.30
N ILE A 849 27.00 50.06 9.08
CA ILE A 849 27.79 48.91 9.53
C ILE A 849 27.76 48.78 11.06
N VAL A 850 27.92 49.89 11.79
CA VAL A 850 27.90 49.87 13.26
C VAL A 850 26.51 49.54 13.80
N LEU A 851 25.45 50.10 13.20
CA LEU A 851 24.07 49.84 13.59
C LEU A 851 23.65 48.39 13.30
N ASP A 852 24.05 47.85 12.14
CA ASP A 852 23.76 46.48 11.73
C ASP A 852 24.47 45.45 12.64
N GLN A 853 25.78 45.64 12.89
CA GLN A 853 26.57 44.65 13.61
C GLN A 853 26.42 44.71 15.13
N THR A 854 26.20 45.90 15.70
CA THR A 854 26.19 46.06 17.17
C THR A 854 24.81 46.38 17.74
N GLY A 855 23.89 46.91 16.92
CA GLY A 855 22.61 47.46 17.38
C GLY A 855 22.70 48.87 17.97
N TRP A 856 23.90 49.47 18.03
CA TRP A 856 24.15 50.81 18.55
C TRP A 856 24.30 51.83 17.42
N SER A 857 23.85 53.05 17.66
CA SER A 857 23.97 54.15 16.70
C SER A 857 25.30 54.90 16.86
N LEU A 858 25.98 55.15 15.74
CA LEU A 858 27.21 55.94 15.68
C LEU A 858 26.88 57.39 15.33
N GLU A 859 27.22 58.33 16.20
CA GLU A 859 27.16 59.77 15.91
C GLU A 859 28.57 60.32 15.70
N ILE A 860 28.85 60.82 14.49
CA ILE A 860 30.09 61.51 14.17
C ILE A 860 29.79 63.01 14.13
N VAL A 861 30.40 63.78 15.03
CA VAL A 861 30.21 65.24 15.08
C VAL A 861 31.45 65.94 14.51
N GLY A 862 31.26 66.64 13.39
CA GLY A 862 32.25 67.53 12.79
C GLY A 862 32.10 68.98 13.29
N MET A 863 33.20 69.72 13.43
CA MET A 863 33.13 71.13 13.87
C MET A 863 32.91 72.08 12.69
N ALA A 864 31.87 72.92 12.77
CA ALA A 864 31.71 74.15 11.99
C ALA A 864 31.13 75.28 12.87
N GLU A 865 31.58 76.53 12.66
CA GLU A 865 31.29 77.75 13.45
C GLU A 865 29.84 78.29 13.32
N PRO A 866 29.36 79.20 14.22
CA PRO A 866 27.93 79.43 14.47
C PRO A 866 27.34 80.71 13.82
N SER A 867 26.05 80.71 13.41
CA SER A 867 25.11 81.87 13.57
C SER A 867 23.62 81.62 13.21
N THR A 868 22.73 82.12 14.10
CA THR A 868 21.41 82.81 13.96
C THR A 868 20.13 82.21 13.31
N VAL A 869 19.16 81.73 14.14
CA VAL A 869 17.77 82.21 14.49
C VAL A 869 16.89 82.95 13.41
N PRO A 870 15.51 82.94 13.36
CA PRO A 870 14.43 81.97 13.72
C PRO A 870 13.14 81.95 12.79
N ALA A 871 12.15 81.10 13.17
CA ALA A 871 10.67 81.29 13.17
C ALA A 871 9.79 81.32 11.88
N ALA A 872 8.70 80.53 11.89
CA ALA A 872 7.28 80.95 11.92
C ALA A 872 6.28 80.16 11.03
N THR A 873 5.23 79.65 11.71
CA THR A 873 3.77 79.67 11.39
C THR A 873 3.11 78.85 10.26
N ALA A 874 2.04 78.14 10.68
CA ALA A 874 0.86 77.61 9.95
C ALA A 874 0.02 78.73 9.26
N PRO A 875 -1.09 78.53 8.46
CA PRO A 875 -2.29 77.75 8.82
C PRO A 875 -3.18 77.19 7.65
N ALA A 876 -4.36 76.71 8.04
CA ALA A 876 -5.48 76.14 7.28
C ALA A 876 -6.31 77.12 6.41
N LEU A 877 -7.12 76.60 5.46
CA LEU A 877 -8.60 76.66 5.48
C LEU A 877 -9.30 76.20 4.17
N SER A 878 -10.46 75.58 4.42
CA SER A 878 -11.63 75.19 3.63
C SER A 878 -11.94 75.79 2.25
N SER A 879 -12.60 75.00 1.39
CA SER A 879 -14.07 75.06 1.14
C SER A 879 -14.46 74.71 -0.31
N GLY A 880 -15.63 74.07 -0.46
CA GLY A 880 -16.58 74.40 -1.54
C GLY A 880 -16.67 73.46 -2.73
N ALA A 881 -17.77 72.70 -2.77
CA ALA A 881 -18.18 71.75 -3.80
C ALA A 881 -18.76 72.38 -5.08
N ALA A 882 -18.70 71.65 -6.21
CA ALA A 882 -19.88 71.26 -7.03
C ALA A 882 -19.50 70.43 -8.28
N VAL A 883 -19.94 69.16 -8.28
CA VAL A 883 -20.52 68.29 -9.33
C VAL A 883 -20.11 68.46 -10.81
N ASN A 884 -19.63 67.36 -11.41
CA ASN A 884 -20.12 66.88 -12.73
C ASN A 884 -19.93 65.36 -12.88
N LEU A 885 -20.96 64.71 -13.43
CA LEU A 885 -21.06 63.29 -13.75
C LEU A 885 -20.38 62.97 -15.10
N ASP A 886 -20.10 61.68 -15.29
CA ASP A 886 -19.64 60.96 -16.48
C ASP A 886 -18.14 60.90 -16.79
N ALA A 887 -17.52 59.80 -16.37
CA ALA A 887 -16.66 58.96 -17.21
C ALA A 887 -16.45 57.58 -16.54
N THR A 888 -17.11 56.55 -17.08
CA THR A 888 -16.72 55.15 -16.91
C THR A 888 -15.31 54.95 -17.47
N SER A 889 -14.34 54.80 -16.55
CA SER A 889 -12.96 54.45 -16.85
C SER A 889 -12.71 53.03 -16.33
N THR A 890 -12.69 52.06 -17.24
CA THR A 890 -12.04 50.75 -17.03
C THR A 890 -10.57 50.99 -16.67
N ARG A 891 -10.26 51.04 -15.38
CA ARG A 891 -8.89 51.12 -14.87
C ARG A 891 -8.29 49.73 -14.86
N GLN A 892 -7.14 49.55 -15.49
CA GLN A 892 -6.34 48.36 -15.31
C GLN A 892 -5.93 48.26 -13.83
N PRO A 893 -6.01 47.07 -13.20
CA PRO A 893 -5.52 46.87 -11.85
C PRO A 893 -4.05 47.28 -11.77
N VAL A 894 -3.66 47.97 -10.70
CA VAL A 894 -2.26 48.35 -10.50
C VAL A 894 -1.39 47.10 -10.34
N ALA A 895 -0.10 47.22 -10.67
CA ALA A 895 0.84 46.11 -10.60
C ALA A 895 0.88 45.50 -9.18
N GLU A 896 1.15 44.19 -9.07
CA GLU A 896 1.09 43.41 -7.82
C GLU A 896 1.81 44.08 -6.64
N HIS A 897 3.03 44.57 -6.89
CA HIS A 897 3.84 45.23 -5.88
C HIS A 897 3.20 46.54 -5.40
N GLU A 898 2.61 47.31 -6.31
CA GLU A 898 1.96 48.58 -6.02
C GLU A 898 0.63 48.38 -5.26
N ALA A 899 -0.11 47.30 -5.56
CA ALA A 899 -1.33 46.93 -4.83
C ALA A 899 -1.01 46.60 -3.36
N ILE A 900 0.05 45.82 -3.08
CA ILE A 900 0.49 45.51 -1.71
C ILE A 900 0.94 46.77 -0.97
N VAL A 901 1.75 47.63 -1.61
CA VAL A 901 2.27 48.84 -0.96
C VAL A 901 1.12 49.76 -0.56
N ARG A 902 0.17 50.02 -1.47
CA ARG A 902 -1.01 50.85 -1.17
C ARG A 902 -1.92 50.22 -0.12
N ALA A 903 -2.08 48.89 -0.12
CA ALA A 903 -2.82 48.18 0.91
C ALA A 903 -2.15 48.32 2.29
N ARG A 904 -0.82 48.18 2.37
CA ARG A 904 -0.09 48.35 3.64
C ARG A 904 -0.12 49.79 4.14
N GLU A 905 0.02 50.79 3.25
CA GLU A 905 -0.09 52.20 3.63
C GLU A 905 -1.44 52.55 4.28
N LEU A 906 -2.53 51.99 3.75
CA LEU A 906 -3.89 52.27 4.21
C LEU A 906 -4.27 51.44 5.44
N LEU A 907 -3.82 50.18 5.51
CA LEU A 907 -4.26 49.23 6.53
C LEU A 907 -3.33 49.10 7.74
N ASN A 908 -2.02 49.41 7.64
CA ASN A 908 -1.08 49.29 8.76
C ASN A 908 -1.43 50.21 9.95
N THR A 909 -2.22 51.25 9.72
CA THR A 909 -2.67 52.19 10.77
C THR A 909 -3.94 51.74 11.48
N LEU A 910 -4.60 50.67 10.99
CA LEU A 910 -5.84 50.16 11.56
C LEU A 910 -5.55 49.11 12.64
N ALA A 911 -6.25 49.23 13.77
CA ALA A 911 -6.09 48.30 14.89
C ALA A 911 -6.50 46.88 14.49
N GLY A 912 -5.68 45.89 14.86
CA GLY A 912 -5.91 44.47 14.56
C GLY A 912 -5.53 44.02 13.15
N PHE A 913 -5.00 44.90 12.27
CA PHE A 913 -4.47 44.48 10.97
C PHE A 913 -3.17 43.68 11.14
N ARG A 914 -3.06 42.54 10.45
CA ARG A 914 -1.88 41.66 10.54
C ARG A 914 -1.09 41.63 9.24
N LYS A 915 -1.76 41.33 8.12
CA LYS A 915 -1.08 41.11 6.84
C LYS A 915 -2.04 41.26 5.66
N VAL A 916 -1.48 41.55 4.49
CA VAL A 916 -2.16 41.49 3.19
C VAL A 916 -1.41 40.54 2.26
N GLY A 917 -2.14 39.67 1.56
CA GLY A 917 -1.68 38.77 0.50
C GLY A 917 -2.48 39.00 -0.79
N LEU A 918 -2.08 38.33 -1.87
CA LEU A 918 -2.72 38.48 -3.19
C LEU A 918 -3.05 37.14 -3.83
N GLU A 919 -4.12 37.11 -4.60
CA GLU A 919 -4.57 35.99 -5.42
C GLU A 919 -4.69 36.46 -6.88
N LYS A 920 -3.84 35.89 -7.73
CA LYS A 920 -3.57 36.41 -9.08
C LYS A 920 -4.68 36.10 -10.08
N ALA A 921 -5.37 34.96 -9.92
CA ALA A 921 -6.37 34.49 -10.88
C ALA A 921 -7.56 35.45 -11.01
N ASN A 922 -7.94 36.11 -9.92
CA ASN A 922 -9.16 36.92 -9.82
C ASN A 922 -8.92 38.36 -9.36
N TYR A 923 -7.66 38.82 -9.29
CA TYR A 923 -7.27 40.14 -8.78
C TYR A 923 -7.81 40.43 -7.37
N THR A 924 -7.61 39.50 -6.43
CA THR A 924 -8.11 39.61 -5.05
C THR A 924 -6.98 39.89 -4.06
N LEU A 925 -7.14 40.93 -3.23
CA LEU A 925 -6.32 41.21 -2.06
C LEU A 925 -6.91 40.50 -0.84
N ARG A 926 -6.19 39.52 -0.31
CA ARG A 926 -6.58 38.80 0.91
C ARG A 926 -6.02 39.52 2.13
N VAL A 927 -6.89 40.17 2.88
CA VAL A 927 -6.55 41.00 4.04
C VAL A 927 -6.84 40.24 5.33
N ARG A 928 -5.90 40.22 6.27
CA ARG A 928 -6.01 39.48 7.54
C ARG A 928 -6.06 40.43 8.72
N PHE A 929 -7.13 40.31 9.51
CA PHE A 929 -7.30 40.97 10.81
C PHE A 929 -7.37 39.93 11.95
N GLU A 930 -7.05 40.34 13.17
CA GLU A 930 -7.20 39.50 14.37
C GLU A 930 -8.67 39.12 14.64
N PHE A 931 -9.59 40.08 14.46
CA PHE A 931 -11.03 39.89 14.58
C PHE A 931 -11.74 40.31 13.28
N PRO A 932 -11.89 39.40 12.30
CA PRO A 932 -12.41 39.71 10.96
C PRO A 932 -13.82 40.30 10.95
N ASP A 933 -14.72 39.80 11.80
CA ASP A 933 -16.12 40.27 11.86
C ASP A 933 -16.21 41.73 12.31
N VAL A 934 -15.42 42.11 13.32
CA VAL A 934 -15.32 43.49 13.80
C VAL A 934 -14.62 44.38 12.77
N ALA A 935 -13.58 43.87 12.11
CA ALA A 935 -12.89 44.61 11.05
C ALA A 935 -13.79 44.89 9.84
N LEU A 936 -14.64 43.93 9.46
CA LEU A 936 -15.62 44.09 8.38
C LEU A 936 -16.65 45.18 8.71
N GLN A 937 -17.13 45.22 9.96
CA GLN A 937 -18.07 46.26 10.39
C GLN A 937 -17.42 47.63 10.55
N ARG A 938 -16.23 47.69 11.17
CA ARG A 938 -15.56 48.94 11.59
C ARG A 938 -14.77 49.62 10.47
N TYR A 939 -14.22 48.85 9.52
CA TYR A 939 -13.31 49.35 8.48
C TYR A 939 -13.81 49.12 7.04
N SER A 940 -15.10 48.78 6.86
CA SER A 940 -15.75 48.60 5.54
C SER A 940 -15.47 49.76 4.56
N ALA A 941 -15.52 51.00 5.03
CA ALA A 941 -15.23 52.18 4.22
C ALA A 941 -13.76 52.23 3.73
N SER A 942 -12.81 51.79 4.55
CA SER A 942 -11.38 51.72 4.20
C SER A 942 -11.11 50.62 3.18
N PHE A 943 -11.83 49.48 3.27
CA PHE A 943 -11.73 48.41 2.26
C PHE A 943 -12.29 48.87 0.91
N ALA A 944 -13.45 49.53 0.89
CA ALA A 944 -14.02 50.10 -0.34
C ALA A 944 -13.08 51.13 -1.00
N GLN A 945 -12.44 51.99 -0.18
CA GLN A 945 -11.44 52.94 -0.68
C GLN A 945 -10.20 52.25 -1.25
N LEU A 946 -9.78 51.12 -0.66
CA LEU A 946 -8.64 50.35 -1.14
C LEU A 946 -8.95 49.66 -2.48
N GLU A 947 -10.15 49.10 -2.63
CA GLU A 947 -10.63 48.54 -3.89
C GLU A 947 -10.68 49.61 -4.99
N GLU A 948 -11.20 50.81 -4.68
CA GLU A 948 -11.28 51.94 -5.61
C GLU A 948 -9.88 52.44 -6.05
N ARG A 949 -8.91 52.45 -5.12
CA ARG A 949 -7.54 52.96 -5.37
C ARG A 949 -6.62 51.97 -6.09
N THR A 950 -6.92 50.67 -6.03
CA THR A 950 -6.06 49.61 -6.56
C THR A 950 -6.68 48.89 -7.76
N GLY A 951 -8.00 48.83 -7.84
CA GLY A 951 -8.71 47.98 -8.81
C GLY A 951 -8.68 46.48 -8.47
N TRP A 952 -8.22 46.12 -7.27
CA TRP A 952 -8.22 44.75 -6.75
C TRP A 952 -9.36 44.57 -5.75
N HIS A 953 -10.10 43.46 -5.81
CA HIS A 953 -11.17 43.15 -4.87
C HIS A 953 -10.57 42.76 -3.51
N VAL A 954 -11.04 43.32 -2.41
CA VAL A 954 -10.55 43.03 -1.05
C VAL A 954 -11.44 41.96 -0.41
N VAL A 955 -10.82 40.90 0.12
CA VAL A 955 -11.51 39.83 0.84
C VAL A 955 -10.80 39.58 2.16
N LEU A 956 -11.56 39.45 3.25
CA LEU A 956 -11.01 39.08 4.55
C LEU A 956 -10.72 37.58 4.59
N TYR A 957 -9.50 37.22 4.99
CA TYR A 957 -9.10 35.82 5.11
C TYR A 957 -8.14 35.60 6.30
N PRO A 958 -8.46 34.68 7.23
CA PRO A 958 -9.72 33.93 7.34
C PRO A 958 -10.91 34.83 7.69
N VAL A 959 -12.13 34.34 7.44
CA VAL A 959 -13.39 35.02 7.82
C VAL A 959 -13.74 34.83 9.30
N THR A 960 -13.07 33.92 9.99
CA THR A 960 -13.20 33.67 11.44
C THR A 960 -11.93 34.10 12.19
N PRO A 961 -12.05 34.61 13.43
CA PRO A 961 -10.89 34.90 14.26
C PRO A 961 -10.13 33.62 14.63
N THR A 962 -8.84 33.73 14.89
CA THR A 962 -8.03 32.58 15.36
C THR A 962 -8.28 32.32 16.85
N GLN A 963 -8.27 31.06 17.26
CA GLN A 963 -8.37 30.63 18.67
C GLN A 963 -7.41 31.41 19.58
N ASP A 964 -6.14 31.55 19.20
CA ASP A 964 -5.14 32.26 20.01
C ASP A 964 -5.46 33.75 20.20
N ALA A 965 -6.09 34.40 19.21
CA ALA A 965 -6.47 35.80 19.31
C ALA A 965 -7.66 36.01 20.26
N LEU A 966 -8.66 35.11 20.20
CA LEU A 966 -9.78 35.09 21.12
C LEU A 966 -9.32 34.81 22.56
N VAL A 967 -8.39 33.87 22.73
CA VAL A 967 -7.84 33.50 24.05
C VAL A 967 -6.97 34.63 24.62
N ALA A 968 -6.09 35.22 23.82
CA ALA A 968 -5.27 36.35 24.25
C ALA A 968 -6.12 37.54 24.70
N MET A 969 -7.19 37.86 23.95
CA MET A 969 -8.12 38.93 24.30
C MET A 969 -8.92 38.61 25.57
N ALA A 970 -9.37 37.36 25.72
CA ALA A 970 -10.09 36.90 26.90
C ALA A 970 -9.20 36.99 28.16
N HIS A 971 -7.92 36.64 28.03
CA HIS A 971 -6.95 36.77 29.11
C HIS A 971 -6.62 38.22 29.46
N SER A 972 -6.55 39.13 28.49
CA SER A 972 -6.24 40.54 28.75
C SER A 972 -7.33 41.28 29.51
N LEU A 973 -8.55 40.75 29.53
CA LEU A 973 -9.72 41.35 30.17
C LEU A 973 -10.10 40.68 31.49
N ILE A 974 -9.27 39.78 32.03
CA ILE A 974 -9.54 39.13 33.31
C ILE A 974 -9.52 40.18 34.44
N PRO A 975 -10.59 40.30 35.24
CA PRO A 975 -10.60 41.20 36.40
C PRO A 975 -9.52 40.87 37.43
N ASP A 976 -8.96 41.91 38.05
CA ASP A 976 -8.00 41.78 39.14
C ASP A 976 -8.55 40.89 40.27
N GLY A 977 -7.79 39.86 40.65
CA GLY A 977 -8.18 38.90 41.68
C GLY A 977 -8.76 37.57 41.17
N LEU A 978 -8.99 37.44 39.86
CA LEU A 978 -9.27 36.15 39.20
C LEU A 978 -8.03 35.61 38.50
N THR A 979 -7.82 34.31 38.61
CA THR A 979 -6.76 33.57 37.92
C THR A 979 -7.39 32.47 37.08
N VAL A 980 -7.06 32.38 35.80
CA VAL A 980 -7.59 31.31 34.93
C VAL A 980 -6.97 29.97 35.32
N VAL A 981 -7.82 28.95 35.49
CA VAL A 981 -7.48 27.58 35.82
C VAL A 981 -7.89 26.69 34.65
N GLY A 982 -6.93 26.02 34.03
CA GLY A 982 -7.17 25.19 32.85
C GLY A 982 -7.16 25.96 31.54
N ARG A 983 -7.48 25.27 30.44
CA ARG A 983 -7.49 25.86 29.09
C ARG A 983 -8.85 26.52 28.83
N PRO A 984 -8.87 27.74 28.25
CA PRO A 984 -10.10 28.36 27.77
C PRO A 984 -10.85 27.44 26.79
N SER A 985 -12.14 27.26 27.02
CA SER A 985 -13.02 26.49 26.12
C SER A 985 -13.58 27.43 25.06
N ILE A 986 -13.49 27.08 23.77
CA ILE A 986 -14.06 27.90 22.69
C ILE A 986 -15.20 27.13 22.05
N TYR A 987 -16.37 27.75 22.06
CA TYR A 987 -17.59 27.22 21.48
C TYR A 987 -17.90 27.99 20.19
N TRP A 988 -17.51 27.40 19.05
CA TRP A 988 -17.59 28.05 17.74
C TRP A 988 -19.03 28.22 17.23
N ASP A 989 -19.90 27.27 17.57
CA ASP A 989 -21.32 27.24 17.21
C ASP A 989 -22.12 28.40 17.83
N ARG A 990 -21.77 28.79 19.06
CA ARG A 990 -22.39 29.90 19.80
C ARG A 990 -21.53 31.16 19.92
N GLN A 991 -20.36 31.17 19.30
CA GLN A 991 -19.39 32.28 19.35
C GLN A 991 -19.05 32.70 20.80
N THR A 992 -18.73 31.73 21.65
CA THR A 992 -18.48 31.94 23.09
C THR A 992 -17.11 31.43 23.51
N VAL A 993 -16.38 32.21 24.30
CA VAL A 993 -15.15 31.78 24.98
C VAL A 993 -15.46 31.58 26.47
N GLY A 994 -15.27 30.37 26.97
CA GLY A 994 -15.39 30.01 28.37
C GLY A 994 -14.05 30.04 29.08
N LEU A 995 -13.91 30.87 30.10
CA LEU A 995 -12.78 30.86 31.02
C LEU A 995 -13.22 30.22 32.34
N LEU A 996 -12.47 29.23 32.79
CA LEU A 996 -12.62 28.71 34.15
C LEU A 996 -11.63 29.45 35.04
N CYS A 997 -12.10 30.16 36.05
CA CYS A 997 -11.29 31.00 36.92
C CYS A 997 -11.39 30.56 38.39
N ASN A 998 -10.32 30.79 39.14
CA ASN A 998 -10.25 30.66 40.59
C ASN A 998 -9.81 31.98 41.23
N GLY A 999 -10.35 32.30 42.40
CA GLY A 999 -10.14 33.58 43.10
C GLY A 999 -11.44 34.34 43.36
N SER A 1000 -11.32 35.62 43.71
CA SER A 1000 -12.45 36.48 44.04
C SER A 1000 -12.32 37.82 43.33
N ALA A 1001 -13.35 38.21 42.59
CA ALA A 1001 -13.48 39.55 42.03
C ALA A 1001 -14.91 40.06 42.25
N GLU A 1002 -15.09 41.39 42.17
CA GLU A 1002 -16.41 42.00 42.26
C GLU A 1002 -17.24 41.72 41.00
N ILE A 1003 -18.56 41.50 41.16
CA ILE A 1003 -19.48 41.21 40.04
C ILE A 1003 -19.42 42.30 38.96
N GLU A 1004 -19.25 43.55 39.36
CA GLU A 1004 -19.21 44.69 38.43
C GLU A 1004 -18.00 44.61 37.49
N ALA A 1005 -16.85 44.14 37.98
CA ALA A 1005 -15.64 43.97 37.19
C ALA A 1005 -15.76 42.81 36.19
N ILE A 1006 -16.45 41.72 36.56
CA ILE A 1006 -16.74 40.59 35.66
C ILE A 1006 -17.65 41.02 34.51
N HIS A 1007 -18.73 41.75 34.80
CA HIS A 1007 -19.63 42.24 33.77
C HIS A 1007 -18.96 43.25 32.82
N GLU A 1008 -18.03 44.07 33.31
CA GLU A 1008 -17.28 44.99 32.47
C GLU A 1008 -16.35 44.25 31.50
N ALA A 1009 -15.61 43.24 31.98
CA ALA A 1009 -14.77 42.38 31.15
C ALA A 1009 -15.57 41.67 30.04
N GLN A 1010 -16.77 41.17 30.36
CA GLN A 1010 -17.64 40.51 29.37
C GLN A 1010 -18.14 41.47 28.29
N ARG A 1011 -18.49 42.71 28.66
CA ARG A 1011 -18.89 43.75 27.70
C ARG A 1011 -17.74 44.15 26.78
N GLN A 1012 -16.56 44.42 27.36
CA GLN A 1012 -15.40 44.84 26.57
C GLN A 1012 -14.95 43.74 25.60
N PHE A 1013 -15.00 42.47 26.03
CA PHE A 1013 -14.69 41.35 25.15
C PHE A 1013 -15.66 41.26 23.96
N ALA A 1014 -16.96 41.45 24.21
CA ALA A 1014 -17.97 41.44 23.15
C ALA A 1014 -17.79 42.60 22.15
N ASP A 1015 -17.47 43.80 22.63
CA ASP A 1015 -17.28 44.97 21.77
C ASP A 1015 -16.01 44.91 20.90
N GLU A 1016 -14.97 44.22 21.38
CA GLU A 1016 -13.68 44.10 20.68
C GLU A 1016 -13.59 42.89 19.75
N THR A 1017 -14.33 41.82 20.02
CA THR A 1017 -14.23 40.56 19.27
C THR A 1017 -15.51 40.16 18.52
N ALA A 1018 -16.65 40.76 18.85
CA ALA A 1018 -18.01 40.30 18.48
C ALA A 1018 -18.39 38.91 19.05
N TRP A 1019 -17.59 38.38 20.00
CA TRP A 1019 -17.81 37.09 20.65
C TRP A 1019 -18.17 37.28 22.13
N THR A 1020 -18.83 36.29 22.72
CA THR A 1020 -19.26 36.34 24.13
C THR A 1020 -18.22 35.71 25.06
N LEU A 1021 -17.98 36.30 26.24
CA LEU A 1021 -17.09 35.75 27.27
C LEU A 1021 -17.92 35.16 28.42
N GLU A 1022 -17.76 33.88 28.70
CA GLU A 1022 -18.31 33.20 29.88
C GLU A 1022 -17.19 32.98 30.90
N ILE A 1023 -17.27 33.61 32.07
CA ILE A 1023 -16.35 33.34 33.18
C ILE A 1023 -17.07 32.42 34.17
N GLN A 1024 -16.62 31.17 34.26
CA GLN A 1024 -17.10 30.15 35.19
C GLN A 1024 -16.05 29.95 36.29
N GLY A 1025 -16.42 29.40 37.44
CA GLY A 1025 -15.42 29.14 38.48
C GLY A 1025 -15.80 28.05 39.45
N LEU A 1026 -14.78 27.31 39.87
CA LEU A 1026 -14.89 26.19 40.81
C LEU A 1026 -15.08 26.66 42.27
N GLU A 1027 -14.58 27.86 42.61
CA GLU A 1027 -14.79 28.52 43.91
C GLU A 1027 -14.89 30.06 43.74
N LEU A 1028 -15.76 30.56 42.84
CA LEU A 1028 -15.99 32.00 42.70
C LEU A 1028 -16.65 32.58 43.97
N LYS A 1029 -15.85 33.20 44.84
CA LYS A 1029 -16.37 34.01 45.95
C LYS A 1029 -16.75 35.38 45.42
N ILE A 1030 -17.98 35.46 44.92
CA ILE A 1030 -18.65 36.72 44.64
C ILE A 1030 -18.87 37.43 45.99
N THR A 1031 -18.02 38.40 46.31
CA THR A 1031 -18.16 39.19 47.52
C THR A 1031 -19.26 40.22 47.33
N SER A 1032 -20.49 39.85 47.66
CA SER A 1032 -21.47 40.80 48.16
C SER A 1032 -21.20 41.04 49.64
N SER A 1033 -21.03 42.29 50.06
CA SER A 1033 -20.97 42.64 51.48
C SER A 1033 -22.18 42.05 52.23
N ILE A 1034 -21.95 41.12 53.18
CA ILE A 1034 -22.54 41.01 54.55
C ILE A 1034 -22.35 39.57 55.15
N SER A 1035 -21.27 39.44 55.94
CA SER A 1035 -21.20 38.98 57.35
C SER A 1035 -21.69 37.58 57.85
N VAL A 1036 -20.72 36.77 58.36
CA VAL A 1036 -20.56 36.24 59.76
C VAL A 1036 -20.68 34.72 60.06
N ALA A 1037 -19.58 34.21 60.67
CA ALA A 1037 -19.41 33.13 61.69
C ALA A 1037 -19.62 31.64 61.30
N GLU A 1038 -18.89 30.63 61.82
CA GLU A 1038 -17.86 30.51 62.87
C GLU A 1038 -17.20 29.10 62.85
N ALA A 1039 -16.01 29.04 63.48
CA ALA A 1039 -15.31 27.89 64.10
C ALA A 1039 -14.51 26.89 63.23
N ALA A 1040 -13.30 26.43 63.58
CA ALA A 1040 -12.23 26.88 64.48
C ALA A 1040 -10.98 26.03 64.21
N HIS A 1041 -9.85 26.70 63.97
CA HIS A 1041 -8.43 26.39 64.31
C HIS A 1041 -8.24 25.50 65.55
N ARG A 1042 -7.14 24.80 65.85
CA ARG A 1042 -5.72 24.71 65.40
C ARG A 1042 -5.09 23.66 66.35
N GLN A 1043 -4.00 22.98 65.97
CA GLN A 1043 -2.67 23.15 66.60
C GLN A 1043 -1.63 22.09 66.18
N ASP A 1044 -0.53 22.64 65.68
CA ASP A 1044 0.89 22.45 66.04
C ASP A 1044 1.65 21.12 66.03
N LYS A 1045 2.88 21.32 65.55
CA LYS A 1045 4.09 20.49 65.47
C LYS A 1045 4.67 20.10 66.85
N GLN A 1046 5.34 18.95 66.93
CA GLN A 1046 6.82 18.83 67.11
C GLN A 1046 7.28 17.41 67.48
N ASP A 1047 8.36 16.98 66.83
CA ASP A 1047 9.52 16.16 67.26
C ASP A 1047 9.35 14.91 68.16
N THR A 1048 9.94 13.78 67.74
CA THR A 1048 11.22 13.25 68.27
C THR A 1048 11.54 11.82 67.80
N HIS A 1049 12.83 11.60 67.45
CA HIS A 1049 13.75 10.46 67.70
C HIS A 1049 13.20 9.01 67.87
N ALA A 1050 13.90 7.93 67.47
CA ALA A 1050 15.32 7.66 67.64
C ALA A 1050 15.77 6.34 66.94
N VAL A 1051 16.90 6.40 66.24
CA VAL A 1051 18.18 5.71 66.58
C VAL A 1051 18.34 4.18 66.38
N ALA A 1052 19.34 3.92 65.53
CA ALA A 1052 20.46 2.97 65.63
C ALA A 1052 20.37 1.55 65.04
N GLY A 1053 21.46 1.22 64.33
CA GLY A 1053 21.94 -0.15 64.22
C GLY A 1053 22.96 -0.36 63.11
N ALA A 1054 24.13 0.26 63.22
CA ALA A 1054 25.20 0.22 62.23
C ALA A 1054 26.06 -1.07 62.28
N SER A 1055 26.65 -1.38 61.12
CA SER A 1055 28.10 -1.57 60.92
C SER A 1055 28.74 -2.97 60.97
N SER A 1056 29.46 -3.23 59.86
CA SER A 1056 30.76 -3.93 59.71
C SER A 1056 30.77 -5.45 59.79
N ALA A 1057 31.61 -6.20 59.07
CA ALA A 1057 32.56 -5.94 57.98
C ALA A 1057 32.92 -7.31 57.36
N ALA A 1058 33.46 -7.26 56.14
CA ALA A 1058 34.08 -8.33 55.34
C ALA A 1058 35.25 -9.06 56.10
N PRO A 1059 35.98 -10.11 55.58
CA PRO A 1059 36.20 -10.38 54.15
C PRO A 1059 36.64 -11.83 53.71
N VAL A 1060 36.95 -11.97 52.40
CA VAL A 1060 37.85 -12.89 51.61
C VAL A 1060 38.07 -14.39 51.98
N LEU A 1061 37.93 -15.31 50.99
CA LEU A 1061 38.99 -16.19 50.39
C LEU A 1061 38.48 -17.56 49.82
N GLU A 1062 38.91 -17.82 48.58
CA GLU A 1062 39.48 -19.05 47.96
C GLU A 1062 38.89 -20.47 48.17
N GLY A 1063 38.93 -21.25 47.09
CA GLY A 1063 38.94 -22.72 47.13
C GLY A 1063 38.85 -23.39 45.75
N THR A 1064 39.96 -23.99 45.33
CA THR A 1064 40.21 -24.69 44.05
C THR A 1064 39.93 -26.20 44.12
N ASP A 1065 40.00 -26.81 42.92
CA ASP A 1065 40.34 -28.20 42.56
C ASP A 1065 39.22 -29.24 42.31
N GLY A 1066 39.33 -29.86 41.13
CA GLY A 1066 38.41 -30.84 40.57
C GLY A 1066 38.90 -32.29 40.62
N VAL A 1067 38.16 -33.20 39.98
CA VAL A 1067 38.56 -34.60 39.70
C VAL A 1067 37.93 -35.09 38.39
N GLN A 1068 38.67 -35.97 37.70
CA GLN A 1068 38.56 -36.46 36.33
C GLN A 1068 37.44 -37.48 35.99
N MET A 1069 37.13 -37.46 34.69
CA MET A 1069 36.73 -38.52 33.75
C MET A 1069 36.98 -39.99 34.12
N VAL A 1070 36.02 -40.85 33.74
CA VAL A 1070 36.22 -42.28 33.43
C VAL A 1070 35.48 -42.62 32.13
N SER A 1071 36.19 -43.27 31.20
CA SER A 1071 35.68 -43.87 29.96
C SER A 1071 35.56 -45.40 30.09
N ALA A 1072 34.59 -46.00 29.40
CA ALA A 1072 34.63 -47.38 28.90
C ALA A 1072 33.74 -47.43 27.65
N ALA A 1073 34.29 -47.50 26.43
CA ALA A 1073 34.76 -48.70 25.73
C ALA A 1073 33.60 -49.64 25.32
N LEU A 1074 33.30 -49.65 24.01
CA LEU A 1074 32.53 -50.69 23.34
C LEU A 1074 33.44 -51.32 22.28
N GLU A 1075 33.53 -52.64 22.34
CA GLU A 1075 34.44 -53.50 21.57
C GLU A 1075 34.13 -53.48 20.08
N VAL A 1076 35.22 -53.41 19.31
CA VAL A 1076 35.27 -53.64 17.86
C VAL A 1076 35.45 -55.14 17.65
N VAL A 1077 34.50 -55.77 16.96
CA VAL A 1077 34.72 -57.09 16.34
C VAL A 1077 35.30 -56.84 14.95
N ASP A 1078 36.57 -57.18 14.78
CA ASP A 1078 37.24 -57.25 13.48
C ASP A 1078 36.55 -58.29 12.60
N ILE A 1079 35.85 -57.82 11.56
CA ILE A 1079 35.57 -58.61 10.37
C ILE A 1079 36.56 -58.16 9.31
N ALA A 1080 37.27 -59.15 8.78
CA ALA A 1080 38.36 -59.03 7.83
C ALA A 1080 38.09 -58.03 6.70
N ALA A 1081 39.15 -57.31 6.33
CA ALA A 1081 39.20 -56.42 5.18
C ALA A 1081 38.78 -57.14 3.88
N GLU A 1082 37.52 -56.97 3.49
CA GLU A 1082 37.14 -57.00 2.08
C GLU A 1082 37.40 -55.60 1.51
N GLU A 1083 38.10 -55.55 0.38
CA GLU A 1083 38.53 -54.34 -0.30
C GLU A 1083 37.35 -53.35 -0.45
N ALA A 1084 37.35 -52.28 0.36
CA ALA A 1084 36.30 -51.27 0.32
C ALA A 1084 36.34 -50.55 -1.04
N MET A 1085 35.27 -50.71 -1.82
CA MET A 1085 35.09 -50.00 -3.07
C MET A 1085 35.29 -48.49 -2.87
N PRO A 1086 36.00 -47.80 -3.77
CA PRO A 1086 36.13 -46.35 -3.69
C PRO A 1086 34.74 -45.70 -3.74
N ARG A 1087 34.42 -44.88 -2.74
CA ARG A 1087 33.13 -44.18 -2.65
C ARG A 1087 32.92 -43.34 -3.89
N VAL A 1088 31.78 -43.52 -4.54
CA VAL A 1088 31.39 -42.66 -5.67
C VAL A 1088 31.11 -41.23 -5.18
N SER A 1089 31.13 -40.26 -6.09
CA SER A 1089 30.86 -38.87 -5.75
C SER A 1089 29.45 -38.71 -5.15
N GLN A 1090 29.30 -37.77 -4.22
CA GLN A 1090 28.02 -37.50 -3.54
C GLN A 1090 26.84 -37.35 -4.50
N PRO A 1091 26.94 -36.61 -5.64
CA PRO A 1091 25.83 -36.50 -6.58
C PRO A 1091 25.46 -37.85 -7.22
N LEU A 1092 26.44 -38.71 -7.50
CA LEU A 1092 26.21 -40.01 -8.10
C LEU A 1092 25.58 -41.00 -7.09
N ALA A 1093 26.00 -40.93 -5.81
CA ALA A 1093 25.40 -41.71 -4.74
C ALA A 1093 23.93 -41.33 -4.51
N LEU A 1094 23.61 -40.04 -4.49
CA LEU A 1094 22.24 -39.53 -4.36
C LEU A 1094 21.37 -39.90 -5.57
N ALA A 1095 21.90 -39.79 -6.79
CA ALA A 1095 21.19 -40.19 -8.00
C ALA A 1095 20.87 -41.69 -7.99
N LYS A 1096 21.81 -42.55 -7.59
CA LYS A 1096 21.61 -44.00 -7.53
C LYS A 1096 20.63 -44.43 -6.45
N ALA A 1097 20.69 -43.79 -5.28
CA ALA A 1097 19.70 -44.02 -4.22
C ALA A 1097 18.30 -43.55 -4.66
N GLY A 1098 18.19 -42.43 -5.39
CA GLY A 1098 16.94 -41.97 -5.98
C GLY A 1098 16.38 -42.91 -7.05
N GLU A 1099 17.24 -43.56 -7.85
CA GLU A 1099 16.82 -44.56 -8.84
C GLU A 1099 16.25 -45.83 -8.16
N LEU A 1100 16.97 -46.38 -7.17
CA LEU A 1100 16.60 -47.63 -6.49
C LEU A 1100 15.41 -47.48 -5.53
N LEU A 1101 15.05 -46.25 -5.16
CA LEU A 1101 13.90 -45.93 -4.30
C LEU A 1101 12.86 -45.07 -5.01
N SER A 1102 12.85 -45.05 -6.34
CA SER A 1102 11.99 -44.18 -7.16
C SER A 1102 10.49 -44.48 -7.04
N ASP A 1103 10.13 -45.71 -6.67
CA ASP A 1103 8.78 -46.20 -6.42
C ASP A 1103 8.37 -46.12 -4.93
N ALA A 1104 9.29 -45.73 -4.04
CA ALA A 1104 9.03 -45.65 -2.61
C ALA A 1104 8.26 -44.36 -2.26
N GLN A 1105 6.92 -44.44 -2.29
CA GLN A 1105 6.03 -43.30 -2.08
C GLN A 1105 6.14 -42.67 -0.69
N ASP A 1106 6.71 -43.39 0.28
CA ASP A 1106 6.91 -42.97 1.65
C ASP A 1106 8.27 -42.29 1.89
N LEU A 1107 9.20 -42.34 0.92
CA LEU A 1107 10.46 -41.58 0.94
C LEU A 1107 10.20 -40.12 0.54
N TYR A 1108 10.41 -39.18 1.46
CA TYR A 1108 10.16 -37.75 1.18
C TYR A 1108 11.43 -36.90 1.14
N GLN A 1109 12.55 -37.40 1.64
CA GLN A 1109 13.81 -36.67 1.58
C GLN A 1109 15.02 -37.60 1.54
N LEU A 1110 15.98 -37.25 0.68
CA LEU A 1110 17.25 -37.92 0.49
C LEU A 1110 18.37 -36.91 0.73
N SER A 1111 19.31 -37.21 1.62
CA SER A 1111 20.46 -36.34 1.88
C SER A 1111 21.73 -37.15 2.11
N ALA A 1112 22.88 -36.49 2.09
CA ALA A 1112 24.18 -37.15 2.26
C ALA A 1112 25.02 -36.38 3.26
N ASP A 1113 25.68 -37.10 4.18
CA ASP A 1113 26.75 -36.58 5.01
C ASP A 1113 28.12 -37.03 4.43
N PRO A 1114 28.76 -36.20 3.60
CA PRO A 1114 30.03 -36.55 2.97
C PRO A 1114 31.18 -36.72 3.94
N LYS A 1115 31.11 -36.16 5.16
CA LYS A 1115 32.18 -36.31 6.16
C LYS A 1115 32.16 -37.69 6.80
N ARG A 1116 30.97 -38.26 6.99
CA ARG A 1116 30.77 -39.60 7.56
C ARG A 1116 30.64 -40.70 6.51
N GLY A 1117 30.29 -40.33 5.28
CA GLY A 1117 30.04 -41.29 4.19
C GLY A 1117 28.68 -41.95 4.26
N ASN A 1118 27.70 -41.25 4.86
CA ASN A 1118 26.36 -41.79 5.08
C ASN A 1118 25.33 -41.09 4.18
N LEU A 1119 24.43 -41.85 3.58
CA LEU A 1119 23.21 -41.37 2.95
C LEU A 1119 22.08 -41.41 3.97
N TRP A 1120 21.47 -40.26 4.23
CA TRP A 1120 20.35 -40.09 5.16
C TRP A 1120 19.04 -40.14 4.39
N LEU A 1121 18.26 -41.17 4.65
CA LEU A 1121 16.94 -41.39 4.06
C LEU A 1121 15.84 -41.03 5.05
N HIS A 1122 14.87 -40.25 4.59
CA HIS A 1122 13.76 -39.80 5.41
C HIS A 1122 12.47 -40.37 4.85
N PHE A 1123 11.95 -41.37 5.55
CA PHE A 1123 10.68 -42.02 5.25
C PHE A 1123 9.60 -41.55 6.22
N HIS A 1124 8.34 -41.53 5.76
CA HIS A 1124 7.20 -41.19 6.62
C HIS A 1124 7.10 -42.15 7.82
N PHE A 1125 7.37 -43.44 7.62
CA PHE A 1125 7.36 -44.49 8.64
C PHE A 1125 8.71 -45.25 8.62
N PRO A 1126 9.76 -44.74 9.29
CA PRO A 1126 11.13 -45.25 9.13
C PRO A 1126 11.34 -46.70 9.60
N ASP A 1127 10.57 -47.19 10.56
CA ASP A 1127 10.67 -48.59 11.00
C ASP A 1127 10.05 -49.55 9.97
N HIS A 1128 8.91 -49.20 9.39
CA HIS A 1128 8.30 -49.95 8.30
C HIS A 1128 9.18 -49.94 7.04
N ALA A 1129 9.72 -48.77 6.67
CA ALA A 1129 10.65 -48.65 5.55
C ALA A 1129 11.94 -49.46 5.76
N ARG A 1130 12.41 -49.61 7.00
CA ARG A 1130 13.59 -50.44 7.33
C ARG A 1130 13.37 -51.90 7.00
N GLU A 1131 12.17 -52.42 7.20
CA GLU A 1131 11.81 -53.79 6.87
C GLU A 1131 11.48 -53.94 5.37
N GLN A 1132 10.67 -53.03 4.82
CA GLN A 1132 10.18 -53.11 3.45
C GLN A 1132 11.27 -52.93 2.38
N TYR A 1133 12.27 -52.07 2.64
CA TYR A 1133 13.30 -51.73 1.65
C TYR A 1133 14.71 -52.18 2.06
N ALA A 1134 14.84 -53.10 3.02
CA ALA A 1134 16.12 -53.58 3.56
C ALA A 1134 17.11 -54.02 2.47
N GLU A 1135 16.65 -54.85 1.51
CA GLU A 1135 17.48 -55.33 0.40
C GLU A 1135 17.96 -54.20 -0.52
N ARG A 1136 17.14 -53.15 -0.67
CA ARG A 1136 17.46 -51.99 -1.52
C ARG A 1136 18.47 -51.07 -0.84
N PHE A 1137 18.39 -50.89 0.48
CA PHE A 1137 19.40 -50.15 1.24
C PHE A 1137 20.76 -50.86 1.21
N ALA A 1138 20.76 -52.19 1.30
CA ALA A 1138 21.96 -53.00 1.12
C ALA A 1138 22.53 -52.83 -0.31
N ALA A 1139 21.67 -52.84 -1.34
CA ALA A 1139 22.08 -52.62 -2.73
C ALA A 1139 22.68 -51.22 -2.97
N ILE A 1140 22.10 -50.16 -2.38
CA ILE A 1140 22.66 -48.80 -2.45
C ILE A 1140 24.05 -48.77 -1.81
N THR A 1141 24.20 -49.38 -0.64
CA THR A 1141 25.48 -49.43 0.08
C THR A 1141 26.54 -50.18 -0.75
N ALA A 1142 26.18 -51.34 -1.31
CA ALA A 1142 27.07 -52.15 -2.14
C ALA A 1142 27.46 -51.46 -3.46
N GLN A 1143 26.55 -50.72 -4.10
CA GLN A 1143 26.80 -50.10 -5.40
C GLN A 1143 27.51 -48.74 -5.30
N THR A 1144 27.37 -48.03 -4.18
CA THR A 1144 27.90 -46.67 -4.03
C THR A 1144 29.09 -46.58 -3.06
N GLY A 1145 29.22 -47.54 -2.14
CA GLY A 1145 30.16 -47.48 -1.02
C GLY A 1145 29.75 -46.51 0.10
N TRP A 1146 28.53 -45.95 0.05
CA TRP A 1146 27.97 -45.07 1.08
C TRP A 1146 27.02 -45.84 2.00
N ASN A 1147 27.19 -45.70 3.32
CA ASN A 1147 26.31 -46.35 4.28
C ASN A 1147 24.93 -45.69 4.29
N VAL A 1148 23.86 -46.47 4.27
CA VAL A 1148 22.49 -45.95 4.32
C VAL A 1148 21.99 -45.90 5.76
N GLU A 1149 21.61 -44.71 6.23
CA GLU A 1149 20.99 -44.49 7.54
C GLU A 1149 19.60 -43.88 7.40
N LEU A 1150 18.66 -44.36 8.21
CA LEU A 1150 17.27 -43.89 8.25
C LEU A 1150 17.07 -42.90 9.38
N HIS A 1151 16.42 -41.78 9.09
CA HIS A 1151 16.01 -40.82 10.10
C HIS A 1151 14.93 -41.43 11.01
N GLN A 1152 15.18 -41.50 12.32
CA GLN A 1152 14.36 -42.30 13.26
C GLN A 1152 12.99 -41.71 13.63
N ARG A 1153 12.66 -40.46 13.25
CA ARG A 1153 11.38 -39.83 13.61
C ARG A 1153 10.31 -40.04 12.55
N VAL A 1154 9.15 -40.54 12.97
CA VAL A 1154 7.93 -40.70 12.17
C VAL A 1154 7.30 -39.34 11.82
N HIS A 1155 6.76 -39.22 10.61
CA HIS A 1155 6.16 -37.99 10.12
C HIS A 1155 4.71 -37.82 10.60
N VAL A 1156 4.51 -36.96 11.61
CA VAL A 1156 3.23 -36.78 12.32
C VAL A 1156 2.04 -36.41 11.41
N ASN A 1157 2.27 -35.58 10.39
CA ASN A 1157 1.21 -35.19 9.46
C ASN A 1157 0.77 -36.36 8.55
N ALA A 1158 1.65 -37.34 8.32
CA ALA A 1158 1.31 -38.52 7.55
C ALA A 1158 0.41 -39.47 8.36
N LEU A 1159 0.69 -39.67 9.66
CA LEU A 1159 -0.21 -40.37 10.59
C LEU A 1159 -1.61 -39.73 10.60
N THR A 1160 -1.67 -38.41 10.68
CA THR A 1160 -2.96 -37.69 10.72
C THR A 1160 -3.74 -37.84 9.41
N ARG A 1161 -3.06 -37.83 8.26
CA ARG A 1161 -3.69 -38.01 6.95
C ARG A 1161 -4.30 -39.41 6.80
N ILE A 1162 -3.56 -40.46 7.15
CA ILE A 1162 -4.05 -41.85 7.06
C ILE A 1162 -5.22 -42.06 8.02
N ALA A 1163 -5.13 -41.54 9.26
CA ALA A 1163 -6.24 -41.64 10.21
C ALA A 1163 -7.52 -40.97 9.71
N ARG A 1164 -7.42 -39.81 9.05
CA ARG A 1164 -8.58 -39.13 8.45
C ARG A 1164 -9.19 -39.87 7.26
N GLN A 1165 -8.37 -40.60 6.49
CA GLN A 1165 -8.84 -41.40 5.35
C GLN A 1165 -9.64 -42.63 5.79
N LEU A 1166 -9.38 -43.13 7.00
CA LEU A 1166 -10.05 -44.31 7.55
C LEU A 1166 -11.32 -43.98 8.35
N ILE A 1167 -11.66 -42.71 8.51
CA ILE A 1167 -12.85 -42.27 9.24
C ILE A 1167 -14.00 -42.03 8.25
N PRO A 1168 -15.20 -42.61 8.48
CA PRO A 1168 -16.37 -42.42 7.62
C PRO A 1168 -16.82 -40.95 7.56
N ILE A 1169 -17.54 -40.59 6.49
CA ILE A 1169 -18.04 -39.23 6.23
C ILE A 1169 -18.88 -38.67 7.40
N ASP A 1170 -19.53 -39.54 8.18
CA ASP A 1170 -20.42 -39.15 9.27
C ASP A 1170 -19.71 -38.93 10.61
N ALA A 1171 -18.38 -39.09 10.66
CA ALA A 1171 -17.55 -38.87 11.84
C ALA A 1171 -16.32 -38.02 11.51
N HIS A 1172 -15.93 -37.14 12.43
CA HIS A 1172 -14.93 -36.12 12.16
C HIS A 1172 -13.96 -36.00 13.34
N ILE A 1173 -12.66 -35.96 13.05
CA ILE A 1173 -11.62 -35.70 14.06
C ILE A 1173 -11.65 -34.23 14.46
N ILE A 1174 -11.67 -33.96 15.76
CA ILE A 1174 -11.58 -32.61 16.35
C ILE A 1174 -10.33 -32.51 17.20
N GLY A 1175 -9.63 -31.39 17.06
CA GLY A 1175 -8.42 -31.09 17.84
C GLY A 1175 -7.15 -31.76 17.30
N LYS A 1176 -6.04 -31.54 18.00
CA LYS A 1176 -4.73 -32.11 17.65
C LYS A 1176 -4.63 -33.56 18.15
N PRO A 1177 -4.01 -34.48 17.38
CA PRO A 1177 -3.73 -35.83 17.85
C PRO A 1177 -2.84 -35.82 19.09
N LEU A 1178 -3.16 -36.66 20.06
CA LEU A 1178 -2.27 -36.97 21.17
C LEU A 1178 -1.36 -38.13 20.75
N ILE A 1179 -0.06 -37.90 20.71
CA ILE A 1179 0.92 -38.86 20.19
C ILE A 1179 1.80 -39.35 21.33
N PHE A 1180 1.74 -40.65 21.58
CA PHE A 1180 2.53 -41.33 22.60
C PHE A 1180 3.68 -42.08 21.91
N HIS A 1181 4.80 -41.39 21.71
CA HIS A 1181 5.94 -41.90 20.95
C HIS A 1181 6.55 -43.19 21.54
N GLU A 1182 6.65 -43.29 22.87
CA GLU A 1182 7.19 -44.50 23.54
C GLU A 1182 6.28 -45.72 23.38
N GLN A 1183 5.00 -45.50 23.11
CA GLN A 1183 3.98 -46.55 22.96
C GLN A 1183 3.59 -46.76 21.49
N GLN A 1184 4.20 -46.01 20.56
CA GLN A 1184 3.83 -45.93 19.14
C GLN A 1184 2.32 -45.83 18.93
N ARG A 1185 1.66 -45.01 19.75
CA ARG A 1185 0.20 -44.87 19.75
C ARG A 1185 -0.20 -43.43 19.46
N VAL A 1186 -1.24 -43.27 18.64
CA VAL A 1186 -1.87 -41.97 18.36
C VAL A 1186 -3.35 -42.02 18.71
N THR A 1187 -3.79 -41.04 19.49
CA THR A 1187 -5.18 -40.89 19.91
C THR A 1187 -5.79 -39.68 19.21
N PHE A 1188 -6.91 -39.89 18.55
CA PHE A 1188 -7.72 -38.84 17.95
C PHE A 1188 -9.06 -38.75 18.66
N THR A 1189 -9.46 -37.53 19.00
CA THR A 1189 -10.81 -37.23 19.51
C THR A 1189 -11.66 -36.77 18.34
N GLY A 1190 -12.94 -37.10 18.32
CA GLY A 1190 -13.82 -36.67 17.25
C GLY A 1190 -15.28 -36.68 17.65
N THR A 1191 -16.11 -36.06 16.80
CA THR A 1191 -17.57 -36.04 16.93
C THR A 1191 -18.21 -36.82 15.78
N GLY A 1192 -19.49 -37.14 15.93
CA GLY A 1192 -20.22 -38.02 15.02
C GLY A 1192 -20.42 -39.41 15.62
N ILE A 1193 -20.89 -40.34 14.79
CA ILE A 1193 -21.22 -41.71 15.22
C ILE A 1193 -20.43 -42.69 14.34
N MET A 1194 -19.72 -43.62 14.97
CA MET A 1194 -19.09 -44.75 14.27
C MET A 1194 -19.60 -46.07 14.84
N SER A 1195 -19.88 -47.06 13.99
CA SER A 1195 -20.12 -48.42 14.46
C SER A 1195 -18.85 -49.01 15.07
N SER A 1196 -18.98 -49.88 16.08
CA SER A 1196 -17.83 -50.56 16.70
C SER A 1196 -16.99 -51.34 15.68
N GLU A 1197 -17.61 -52.00 14.70
CA GLU A 1197 -16.91 -52.74 13.62
C GLU A 1197 -16.04 -51.82 12.75
N ALA A 1198 -16.59 -50.70 12.27
CA ALA A 1198 -15.83 -49.71 11.48
C ALA A 1198 -14.66 -49.10 12.26
N GLN A 1199 -14.81 -48.92 13.57
CA GLN A 1199 -13.75 -48.40 14.42
C GLN A 1199 -12.63 -49.42 14.63
N GLU A 1200 -12.94 -50.71 14.75
CA GLU A 1200 -11.92 -51.78 14.81
C GLU A 1200 -11.21 -51.98 13.47
N GLU A 1201 -11.94 -51.91 12.35
CA GLU A 1201 -11.38 -52.01 11.01
C GLU A 1201 -10.39 -50.87 10.72
N ALA A 1202 -10.77 -49.63 11.04
CA ALA A 1202 -9.89 -48.47 10.89
C ALA A 1202 -8.62 -48.60 11.76
N LYS A 1203 -8.74 -49.15 12.98
CA LYS A 1203 -7.56 -49.42 13.82
C LYS A 1203 -6.64 -50.46 13.22
N ARG A 1204 -7.19 -51.52 12.62
CA ARG A 1204 -6.39 -52.58 11.98
C ARG A 1204 -5.64 -52.05 10.77
N ILE A 1205 -6.34 -51.40 9.83
CA ILE A 1205 -5.72 -50.85 8.61
C ILE A 1205 -4.65 -49.81 8.98
N PHE A 1206 -4.94 -48.93 9.94
CA PHE A 1206 -3.97 -47.94 10.39
C PHE A 1206 -2.70 -48.58 10.96
N ASN A 1207 -2.84 -49.66 11.73
CA ASN A 1207 -1.70 -50.36 12.29
C ASN A 1207 -0.87 -51.07 11.21
N GLU A 1208 -1.53 -51.71 10.25
CA GLU A 1208 -0.86 -52.40 9.14
C GLU A 1208 -0.09 -51.42 8.23
N GLU A 1209 -0.63 -50.23 7.97
CA GLU A 1209 0.01 -49.25 7.08
C GLU A 1209 1.10 -48.40 7.75
N THR A 1210 1.01 -48.18 9.06
CA THR A 1210 1.89 -47.22 9.75
C THR A 1210 2.80 -47.85 10.80
N GLY A 1211 2.47 -49.05 11.28
CA GLY A 1211 3.08 -49.69 12.44
C GLY A 1211 2.67 -49.07 13.78
N TRP A 1212 1.77 -48.08 13.79
CA TRP A 1212 1.32 -47.35 14.99
C TRP A 1212 -0.08 -47.77 15.41
N GLN A 1213 -0.36 -47.74 16.72
CA GLN A 1213 -1.69 -48.03 17.25
C GLN A 1213 -2.58 -46.79 17.14
N LEU A 1214 -3.79 -46.97 16.60
CA LEU A 1214 -4.81 -45.94 16.51
C LEU A 1214 -5.81 -46.06 17.69
N GLU A 1215 -6.05 -44.96 18.39
CA GLU A 1215 -7.13 -44.87 19.38
C GLU A 1215 -8.09 -43.76 18.95
N LEU A 1216 -9.32 -44.10 18.59
CA LEU A 1216 -10.36 -43.14 18.23
C LEU A 1216 -11.28 -42.93 19.44
N ARG A 1217 -11.45 -41.69 19.91
CA ARG A 1217 -12.42 -41.30 20.94
C ARG A 1217 -13.60 -40.61 20.29
N ILE A 1218 -14.40 -41.41 19.58
CA ILE A 1218 -15.62 -41.00 18.90
C ILE A 1218 -16.77 -41.86 19.48
N PRO A 1219 -17.93 -41.28 19.81
CA PRO A 1219 -19.07 -42.04 20.33
C PRO A 1219 -19.47 -43.19 19.39
N THR A 1220 -19.59 -44.40 19.95
CA THR A 1220 -20.03 -45.58 19.20
C THR A 1220 -21.49 -45.91 19.45
N VAL A 1221 -22.17 -46.42 18.43
CA VAL A 1221 -23.51 -47.02 18.55
C VAL A 1221 -23.40 -48.50 18.21
N GLU A 1222 -23.88 -49.37 19.11
CA GLU A 1222 -24.09 -50.79 18.79
C GLU A 1222 -25.30 -50.89 17.85
N LEU A 1223 -25.08 -51.46 16.66
CA LEU A 1223 -26.15 -51.83 15.73
C LEU A 1223 -26.69 -53.22 16.06
#